data_AF-A0A3N2RAN3-F1
#
_entry.id   AF-A0A3N2RAN3-F1
#
_cell.length_a   1.000
_cell.length_b   1.000
_cell.length_c   1.000
_cell.angle_alpha   90.00
_cell.angle_beta   90.00
_cell.angle_gamma   90.00
#
_symmetry.space_group_name_H-M   'P 1'
#
loop_
_entity.id
_entity.type
_entity.pdbx_description
1 polymer ?
#
loop_
_entity_poly.entity_id
_entity_poly.type
_entity_poly.pdbx_seq_one_letter_code
_entity_poly.pdbx_strand_id
1 'polypeptide(L)'
;VYTLTDTLSGQQTFGSVTNAGSYTCTGTGPLVCTLPAGTAQGTYTLTYTATINANAAGTTVGNNVTGSGGGDPTPSCAPCATTHPVQANADLRSEKALAGNADEDGSGTVTAGDTLTYTVTVTNTGNVALTNLTVTDNKIAPNTTTCATVEPGQTCVLTGTYSVTQADANAGIVRNAAVVTAETPPGVPSPCTAGASDPKCNPKFDVPVIQAPGLKSVKTMDRNADEDGNGRVSVGDTLTYSITVTNTGNVTLTDVVVADDRIAPNTIACATVDPGRTCVLTGTYTVVQADVDAAGVVNTATVSTSTPNVCPAGSTEAVCKPTVTVPIQALPAVAIVKVATLSVDNATKGVGNVNDVISYAVRITNTGNITLNDIGTRDVLENYAPTELRCGTTTLVPGASTDCEVYTHTITREEANAGGTLDNVVTVTARYGSAGGGGQTSGTATATGTAIMAVEPEQASDLVVSKEARPQRVKIGDLVRYTVTVRNVGETDAIDATLVDTPPAGFSLVEGSLRVADRDGQGRLIGNYPVSVDGLDIQAGQSATVVYLLRVGAAVRPGSHVNSAYAEDGGKRSNIATATVELVSDPLLDESLLIGTVFDDRDEDRWQDPADLSDLRVQGGFAPGAYIANSTTVDRGDGARPEPDASSPMLHGIALGKIAGRQSDADPVAAHTVTISQLLREPSFTDDFVLTNAQGVTVRMDAAGNTRVERSGDAGKGLTGADPKVERRVAQAEGGYRVDYIVSNHGVDERGIPGVRLASVEGLLIETDQFGRYHLEGVAGGPWERGRNFVLKLDPATLPPGSKLTTDNPLVRRLTPGVPVRFDFGVKLPPGEIPGPKQDVELRIGEVFFDAGSAAVKPAYLPAVENMADKVRQYGGGEIVITANGDSEALAMDRALAVRKALESVLAPEQLKALQISVRTEAQDPKTMVVGFAEWPKLGEVLFDTDKSTVKPKYLPLLKKIAAALEDLKGNRVVVVGHTDKRASDAYNIALGMRRAKAVYEVIAAHASAEVRKALRVDASNDPDAPAGKSEK
;
A
#
# COMPACT_ATOMS: atom_id res chain seq x y z
N VAL A 1 46.13 -58.13 -86.09
CA VAL A 1 45.10 -57.97 -85.04
C VAL A 1 44.66 -56.53 -85.06
N TYR A 2 43.36 -56.28 -84.96
CA TYR A 2 42.79 -54.93 -84.88
C TYR A 2 42.06 -54.81 -83.54
N THR A 3 42.28 -53.73 -82.79
CA THR A 3 41.73 -53.54 -81.44
C THR A 3 40.86 -52.30 -81.39
N LEU A 4 39.62 -52.47 -80.91
CA LEU A 4 38.70 -51.39 -80.57
C LEU A 4 38.71 -51.18 -79.06
N THR A 5 38.87 -49.94 -78.62
CA THR A 5 38.78 -49.53 -77.22
C THR A 5 37.71 -48.46 -77.09
N ASP A 6 36.68 -48.76 -76.30
CA ASP A 6 35.60 -47.84 -75.96
C ASP A 6 35.69 -47.39 -74.50
N THR A 7 35.74 -46.08 -74.31
CA THR A 7 35.84 -45.44 -72.99
C THR A 7 34.58 -44.62 -72.73
N LEU A 8 33.64 -45.19 -71.97
CA LEU A 8 32.40 -44.51 -71.60
C LEU A 8 32.69 -43.25 -70.77
N SER A 9 31.92 -42.19 -70.97
CA SER A 9 32.13 -40.83 -70.42
C SER A 9 31.85 -40.66 -68.91
N GLY A 10 31.80 -41.74 -68.13
CA GLY A 10 31.47 -41.74 -66.69
C GLY A 10 30.00 -41.42 -66.35
N GLN A 11 29.26 -40.83 -67.30
CA GLN A 11 27.80 -40.60 -67.22
C GLN A 11 26.97 -41.73 -67.82
N GLN A 12 27.65 -42.79 -68.28
CA GLN A 12 27.05 -44.03 -68.75
C GLN A 12 27.63 -45.17 -67.92
N THR A 13 26.76 -46.09 -67.52
CA THR A 13 27.17 -47.36 -66.93
C THR A 13 27.17 -48.42 -68.02
N PHE A 14 28.30 -49.11 -68.20
CA PHE A 14 28.38 -50.25 -69.12
C PHE A 14 27.37 -51.31 -68.70
N GLY A 15 26.58 -51.80 -69.66
CA GLY A 15 25.67 -52.92 -69.45
C GLY A 15 26.39 -54.24 -69.73
N SER A 16 26.22 -54.76 -70.94
CA SER A 16 26.83 -56.01 -71.36
C SER A 16 27.07 -56.04 -72.87
N VAL A 17 28.05 -56.82 -73.34
CA VAL A 17 28.17 -57.15 -74.76
C VAL A 17 27.01 -58.06 -75.16
N THR A 18 26.15 -57.61 -76.06
CA THR A 18 24.97 -58.36 -76.52
C THR A 18 25.27 -59.23 -77.74
N ASN A 19 26.28 -58.87 -78.55
CA ASN A 19 26.81 -59.72 -79.62
C ASN A 19 28.26 -59.32 -79.92
N ALA A 20 29.23 -60.21 -79.68
CA ALA A 20 30.64 -59.95 -79.93
C ALA A 20 31.05 -60.09 -81.41
N GLY A 21 30.20 -60.66 -82.26
CA GLY A 21 30.54 -60.97 -83.66
C GLY A 21 31.80 -61.83 -83.75
N SER A 22 32.80 -61.38 -84.51
CA SER A 22 34.12 -62.03 -84.62
C SER A 22 35.18 -61.45 -83.66
N TYR A 23 34.80 -60.53 -82.79
CA TYR A 23 35.69 -59.92 -81.80
C TYR A 23 35.75 -60.74 -80.51
N THR A 24 36.88 -60.66 -79.82
CA THR A 24 37.02 -61.09 -78.41
C THR A 24 37.09 -59.86 -77.52
N CYS A 25 36.10 -59.68 -76.63
CA CYS A 25 35.90 -58.46 -75.85
C CYS A 25 36.12 -58.65 -74.33
N THR A 26 36.53 -57.59 -73.63
CA THR A 26 36.49 -57.51 -72.17
C THR A 26 35.04 -57.39 -71.66
N GLY A 27 34.70 -58.03 -70.55
CA GLY A 27 33.36 -58.01 -69.95
C GLY A 27 33.09 -56.82 -69.02
N THR A 28 34.03 -55.88 -68.89
CA THR A 28 33.98 -54.73 -67.99
C THR A 28 34.55 -53.48 -68.68
N GLY A 29 34.15 -52.29 -68.24
CA GLY A 29 34.63 -51.02 -68.78
C GLY A 29 36.08 -50.69 -68.35
N PRO A 30 36.94 -50.12 -69.21
CA PRO A 30 36.71 -49.81 -70.63
C PRO A 30 36.55 -51.06 -71.51
N LEU A 31 35.61 -51.02 -72.45
CA LEU A 31 35.33 -52.15 -73.33
C LEU A 31 36.43 -52.23 -74.40
N VAL A 32 37.23 -53.29 -74.35
CA VAL A 32 38.32 -53.54 -75.30
C VAL A 32 38.02 -54.81 -76.08
N CYS A 33 37.92 -54.70 -77.40
CA CYS A 33 37.53 -55.77 -78.30
C CYS A 33 38.58 -55.99 -79.39
N THR A 34 39.03 -57.22 -79.58
CA THR A 34 40.12 -57.56 -80.53
C THR A 34 39.62 -58.47 -81.65
N LEU A 35 39.97 -58.14 -82.88
CA LEU A 35 39.75 -58.96 -84.07
C LEU A 35 41.04 -59.76 -84.37
N PRO A 36 40.98 -61.10 -84.46
CA PRO A 36 42.15 -61.94 -84.69
C PRO A 36 42.94 -61.58 -85.97
N ALA A 37 44.20 -62.00 -86.05
CA ALA A 37 44.99 -61.86 -87.27
C ALA A 37 44.55 -62.88 -88.34
N GLY A 38 44.60 -62.51 -89.62
CA GLY A 38 44.20 -63.38 -90.75
C GLY A 38 42.71 -63.32 -91.09
N THR A 39 41.92 -62.56 -90.34
CA THR A 39 40.52 -62.28 -90.63
C THR A 39 40.36 -61.59 -91.98
N ALA A 40 39.49 -62.12 -92.85
CA ALA A 40 39.30 -61.64 -94.22
C ALA A 40 38.80 -60.19 -94.26
N GLN A 41 39.14 -59.44 -95.30
CA GLN A 41 38.63 -58.08 -95.50
C GLN A 41 37.09 -58.11 -95.58
N GLY A 42 36.44 -57.29 -94.76
CA GLY A 42 34.99 -57.25 -94.68
C GLY A 42 34.50 -56.43 -93.49
N THR A 43 33.19 -56.32 -93.35
CA THR A 43 32.55 -55.61 -92.24
C THR A 43 32.26 -56.59 -91.09
N TYR A 44 32.78 -56.27 -89.91
CA TYR A 44 32.52 -57.02 -88.67
C TYR A 44 31.73 -56.15 -87.70
N THR A 45 30.66 -56.69 -87.12
CA THR A 45 29.76 -55.96 -86.22
C THR A 45 29.90 -56.46 -84.79
N LEU A 46 30.00 -55.52 -83.86
CA LEU A 46 29.96 -55.72 -82.40
C LEU A 46 28.78 -54.92 -81.85
N THR A 47 28.04 -55.47 -80.88
CA THR A 47 26.93 -54.78 -80.21
C THR A 47 27.02 -54.97 -78.71
N TYR A 48 26.79 -53.90 -77.96
CA TYR A 48 26.74 -53.87 -76.49
C TYR A 48 25.70 -52.86 -76.02
N THR A 49 25.33 -52.93 -74.74
CA THR A 49 24.44 -51.97 -74.09
C THR A 49 25.20 -51.09 -73.11
N ALA A 50 24.75 -49.85 -72.98
CA ALA A 50 25.12 -48.93 -71.92
C ALA A 50 23.87 -48.17 -71.47
N THR A 51 23.76 -47.91 -70.16
CA THR A 51 22.65 -47.17 -69.57
C THR A 51 23.11 -45.75 -69.28
N ILE A 52 22.36 -44.74 -69.74
CA ILE A 52 22.57 -43.35 -69.34
C ILE A 52 22.17 -43.25 -67.86
N ASN A 53 23.08 -42.76 -67.01
CA ASN A 53 22.82 -42.65 -65.58
C ASN A 53 21.73 -41.61 -65.30
N ALA A 54 20.93 -41.80 -64.25
CA ALA A 54 19.82 -40.88 -63.90
C ALA A 54 20.28 -39.45 -63.58
N ASN A 55 21.55 -39.28 -63.18
CA ASN A 55 22.20 -37.99 -62.93
C ASN A 55 23.07 -37.51 -64.11
N ALA A 56 22.94 -38.11 -65.30
CA ALA A 56 23.64 -37.63 -66.48
C ALA A 56 23.25 -36.16 -66.74
N ALA A 57 24.26 -35.32 -66.91
CA ALA A 57 24.14 -33.88 -67.06
C ALA A 57 24.42 -33.47 -68.52
N GLY A 58 23.71 -32.45 -69.00
CA GLY A 58 23.79 -31.98 -70.37
C GLY A 58 22.73 -32.59 -71.30
N THR A 59 22.74 -32.17 -72.57
CA THR A 59 21.69 -32.55 -73.55
C THR A 59 21.96 -33.89 -74.24
N THR A 60 23.22 -34.30 -74.32
CA THR A 60 23.62 -35.58 -74.91
C THR A 60 24.79 -36.19 -74.15
N VAL A 61 24.79 -37.51 -74.00
CA VAL A 61 25.99 -38.23 -73.56
C VAL A 61 26.67 -38.87 -74.76
N GLY A 62 27.93 -38.48 -74.95
CA GLY A 62 28.80 -39.02 -75.99
C GLY A 62 29.42 -40.35 -75.58
N ASN A 63 29.59 -41.21 -76.57
CA ASN A 63 30.43 -42.39 -76.46
C ASN A 63 31.38 -42.48 -77.67
N ASN A 64 32.63 -42.87 -77.45
CA ASN A 64 33.65 -42.84 -78.49
C ASN A 64 34.53 -44.08 -78.47
N VAL A 65 34.60 -44.75 -79.62
CA VAL A 65 35.40 -45.95 -79.82
C VAL A 65 36.65 -45.59 -80.61
N THR A 66 37.81 -46.01 -80.11
CA THR A 66 39.09 -45.81 -80.78
C THR A 66 39.62 -47.13 -81.32
N GLY A 67 40.00 -47.17 -82.59
CA GLY A 67 40.60 -48.34 -83.23
C GLY A 67 42.11 -48.22 -83.37
N SER A 68 42.85 -49.30 -83.13
CA SER A 68 44.31 -49.35 -83.31
C SER A 68 44.76 -50.70 -83.90
N GLY A 69 45.82 -50.69 -84.72
CA GLY A 69 46.31 -51.85 -85.49
C GLY A 69 45.63 -51.99 -86.86
N GLY A 70 45.85 -53.12 -87.56
CA GLY A 70 45.30 -53.40 -88.91
C GLY A 70 46.29 -53.25 -90.08
N GLY A 71 46.01 -53.91 -91.21
CA GLY A 71 46.84 -53.95 -92.43
C GLY A 71 46.27 -53.13 -93.60
N ASP A 72 46.79 -53.30 -94.83
CA ASP A 72 46.45 -52.52 -96.04
C ASP A 72 45.19 -53.05 -96.78
N PRO A 73 44.14 -52.24 -97.03
CA PRO A 73 44.01 -50.84 -96.62
C PRO A 73 43.67 -50.68 -95.13
N THR A 74 44.26 -49.66 -94.51
CA THR A 74 44.14 -49.38 -93.07
C THR A 74 42.66 -49.31 -92.65
N PRO A 75 42.23 -50.07 -91.63
CA PRO A 75 40.85 -50.02 -91.18
C PRO A 75 40.50 -48.61 -90.69
N SER A 76 39.53 -47.98 -91.36
CA SER A 76 38.97 -46.70 -90.93
C SER A 76 37.71 -46.95 -90.11
N CYS A 77 37.55 -46.17 -89.06
CA CYS A 77 36.31 -46.10 -88.31
C CYS A 77 35.71 -44.71 -88.59
N ALA A 78 34.49 -44.68 -89.14
CA ALA A 78 33.79 -43.46 -89.52
C ALA A 78 32.26 -43.70 -89.60
N PRO A 79 31.44 -43.10 -88.71
CA PRO A 79 31.82 -42.33 -87.52
C PRO A 79 32.22 -43.24 -86.34
N CYS A 80 33.16 -42.79 -85.50
CA CYS A 80 33.60 -43.50 -84.29
C CYS A 80 32.95 -43.04 -83.00
N ALA A 81 32.18 -41.96 -83.06
CA ALA A 81 31.50 -41.37 -81.93
C ALA A 81 29.99 -41.45 -82.13
N THR A 82 29.28 -41.77 -81.06
CA THR A 82 27.82 -41.66 -80.99
C THR A 82 27.45 -40.67 -79.90
N THR A 83 26.31 -40.02 -80.06
CA THR A 83 25.72 -39.17 -79.03
C THR A 83 24.29 -39.65 -78.79
N HIS A 84 23.90 -39.71 -77.52
CA HIS A 84 22.56 -40.15 -77.12
C HIS A 84 21.88 -39.03 -76.34
N PRO A 85 20.61 -38.71 -76.61
CA PRO A 85 19.91 -37.66 -75.88
C PRO A 85 19.69 -38.09 -74.42
N VAL A 86 19.89 -37.16 -73.48
CA VAL A 86 19.48 -37.33 -72.09
C VAL A 86 18.02 -36.91 -71.97
N GLN A 87 17.18 -37.75 -71.37
CA GLN A 87 15.80 -37.36 -71.09
C GLN A 87 15.79 -36.26 -70.02
N ALA A 88 15.24 -35.11 -70.37
CA ALA A 88 14.99 -34.02 -69.43
C ALA A 88 13.87 -34.41 -68.46
N ASN A 89 14.18 -34.41 -67.16
CA ASN A 89 13.25 -34.70 -66.08
C ASN A 89 13.34 -33.59 -65.02
N ALA A 90 12.22 -32.93 -64.77
CA ALA A 90 12.08 -31.93 -63.73
C ALA A 90 11.33 -32.52 -62.54
N ASP A 91 11.94 -32.45 -61.35
CA ASP A 91 11.31 -32.88 -60.12
C ASP A 91 11.86 -32.09 -58.93
N LEU A 92 11.12 -32.08 -57.84
CA LEU A 92 11.53 -31.41 -56.61
C LEU A 92 11.06 -32.16 -55.37
N ARG A 93 11.74 -31.89 -54.26
CA ARG A 93 11.29 -32.19 -52.90
C ARG A 93 11.12 -30.88 -52.15
N SER A 94 10.02 -30.72 -51.42
CA SER A 94 9.82 -29.61 -50.50
C SER A 94 9.67 -30.11 -49.06
N GLU A 95 10.22 -29.39 -48.10
CA GLU A 95 10.02 -29.66 -46.67
C GLU A 95 9.76 -28.35 -45.94
N LYS A 96 8.74 -28.34 -45.07
CA LYS A 96 8.43 -27.23 -44.18
C LYS A 96 8.65 -27.70 -42.75
N ALA A 97 9.42 -26.93 -41.99
CA ALA A 97 9.73 -27.22 -40.61
C ALA A 97 9.61 -25.96 -39.75
N LEU A 98 9.28 -26.16 -38.47
CA LEU A 98 9.51 -25.16 -37.44
C LEU A 98 11.01 -25.13 -37.12
N ALA A 99 11.66 -24.03 -37.46
CA ALA A 99 13.09 -23.82 -37.23
C ALA A 99 13.39 -23.26 -35.83
N GLY A 100 12.39 -22.65 -35.17
CA GLY A 100 12.49 -22.23 -33.78
C GLY A 100 11.19 -21.60 -33.27
N ASN A 101 11.01 -21.61 -31.95
CA ASN A 101 10.10 -20.74 -31.24
C ASN A 101 10.94 -19.71 -30.45
N ALA A 102 10.74 -18.43 -30.71
CA ALA A 102 10.99 -17.47 -29.65
C ALA A 102 9.84 -17.65 -28.65
N ASP A 103 10.20 -17.85 -27.39
CA ASP A 103 9.27 -17.96 -26.28
C ASP A 103 9.32 -16.60 -25.57
N GLU A 104 8.46 -15.69 -26.01
CA GLU A 104 8.46 -14.30 -25.56
C GLU A 104 7.92 -14.15 -24.14
N ASP A 105 7.09 -15.10 -23.68
CA ASP A 105 6.51 -15.10 -22.33
C ASP A 105 7.26 -16.00 -21.32
N GLY A 106 8.22 -16.81 -21.79
CA GLY A 106 9.02 -17.70 -20.96
C GLY A 106 8.24 -18.90 -20.41
N SER A 107 7.09 -19.24 -21.01
CA SER A 107 6.23 -20.33 -20.55
C SER A 107 6.80 -21.73 -20.82
N GLY A 108 7.82 -21.84 -21.68
CA GLY A 108 8.40 -23.10 -22.14
C GLY A 108 7.50 -23.85 -23.12
N THR A 109 6.41 -23.25 -23.58
CA THR A 109 5.41 -23.84 -24.49
C THR A 109 5.03 -22.83 -25.56
N VAL A 110 4.30 -23.22 -26.60
CA VAL A 110 3.83 -22.25 -27.61
C VAL A 110 2.53 -21.60 -27.12
N THR A 111 2.53 -20.29 -26.93
CA THR A 111 1.39 -19.47 -26.47
C THR A 111 1.15 -18.27 -27.40
N ALA A 112 0.09 -17.49 -27.14
CA ALA A 112 -0.18 -16.28 -27.92
C ALA A 112 0.87 -15.19 -27.61
N GLY A 113 1.40 -14.56 -28.66
CA GLY A 113 2.50 -13.61 -28.58
C GLY A 113 3.84 -14.21 -29.04
N ASP A 114 4.00 -15.52 -28.97
CA ASP A 114 5.25 -16.20 -29.38
C ASP A 114 5.56 -16.02 -30.86
N THR A 115 6.85 -15.92 -31.19
CA THR A 115 7.30 -15.85 -32.60
C THR A 115 7.82 -17.19 -33.08
N LEU A 116 7.06 -17.83 -33.98
CA LEU A 116 7.44 -19.07 -34.67
C LEU A 116 8.25 -18.76 -35.93
N THR A 117 9.43 -19.35 -36.05
CA THR A 117 10.25 -19.27 -37.27
C THR A 117 10.04 -20.51 -38.11
N TYR A 118 9.57 -20.34 -39.35
CA TYR A 118 9.40 -21.44 -40.30
C TYR A 118 10.46 -21.36 -41.39
N THR A 119 10.93 -22.53 -41.81
CA THR A 119 11.78 -22.68 -42.98
C THR A 119 11.14 -23.65 -43.96
N VAL A 120 10.98 -23.20 -45.20
CA VAL A 120 10.57 -24.03 -46.33
C VAL A 120 11.78 -24.21 -47.24
N THR A 121 12.25 -25.44 -47.38
CA THR A 121 13.38 -25.80 -48.24
C THR A 121 12.87 -26.60 -49.43
N VAL A 122 13.11 -26.11 -50.64
CA VAL A 122 12.80 -26.81 -51.89
C VAL A 122 14.10 -27.21 -52.57
N THR A 123 14.29 -28.50 -52.80
CA THR A 123 15.47 -29.07 -53.47
C THR A 123 15.09 -29.54 -54.87
N ASN A 124 15.82 -29.10 -55.89
CA ASN A 124 15.68 -29.65 -57.25
C ASN A 124 16.30 -31.06 -57.28
N THR A 125 15.45 -32.07 -57.46
CA THR A 125 15.86 -33.49 -57.53
C THR A 125 15.88 -34.02 -58.97
N GLY A 126 15.52 -33.19 -59.95
CA GLY A 126 15.59 -33.49 -61.38
C GLY A 126 17.00 -33.29 -61.97
N ASN A 127 17.12 -33.48 -63.28
CA ASN A 127 18.36 -33.29 -64.05
C ASN A 127 18.34 -32.05 -64.97
N VAL A 128 17.30 -31.22 -64.87
CA VAL A 128 17.19 -29.92 -65.53
C VAL A 128 17.02 -28.78 -64.52
N ALA A 129 17.44 -27.58 -64.89
CA ALA A 129 17.24 -26.39 -64.06
C ALA A 129 15.75 -26.02 -63.95
N LEU A 130 15.32 -25.69 -62.72
CA LEU A 130 14.01 -25.10 -62.46
C LEU A 130 14.14 -23.58 -62.49
N THR A 131 13.33 -22.90 -63.30
CA THR A 131 13.34 -21.43 -63.40
C THR A 131 12.13 -20.82 -62.71
N ASN A 132 12.25 -19.57 -62.27
CA ASN A 132 11.16 -18.84 -61.60
C ASN A 132 10.52 -19.67 -60.47
N LEU A 133 11.35 -20.35 -59.68
CA LEU A 133 10.86 -21.16 -58.56
C LEU A 133 10.42 -20.21 -57.45
N THR A 134 9.11 -20.17 -57.20
CA THR A 134 8.51 -19.33 -56.17
C THR A 134 7.99 -20.21 -55.04
N VAL A 135 8.35 -19.84 -53.82
CA VAL A 135 7.78 -20.40 -52.60
C VAL A 135 6.99 -19.29 -51.92
N THR A 136 5.71 -19.53 -51.67
CA THR A 136 4.81 -18.56 -51.02
C THR A 136 4.14 -19.20 -49.80
N ASP A 137 4.14 -18.49 -48.69
CA ASP A 137 3.48 -18.86 -47.44
C ASP A 137 2.78 -17.62 -46.89
N ASN A 138 1.46 -17.62 -46.92
CA ASN A 138 0.66 -16.46 -46.56
C ASN A 138 0.61 -16.16 -45.05
N LYS A 139 1.07 -17.09 -44.20
CA LYS A 139 1.03 -16.94 -42.74
C LYS A 139 2.32 -16.32 -42.19
N ILE A 140 3.43 -16.36 -42.93
CA ILE A 140 4.75 -15.90 -42.43
C ILE A 140 5.22 -14.59 -43.08
N ALA A 141 6.15 -13.87 -42.46
CA ALA A 141 6.82 -12.69 -43.00
C ALA A 141 8.37 -12.86 -42.98
N PRO A 142 9.09 -12.68 -44.10
CA PRO A 142 8.58 -12.48 -45.46
C PRO A 142 7.75 -13.68 -45.94
N ASN A 143 6.72 -13.42 -46.75
CA ASN A 143 5.73 -14.41 -47.18
C ASN A 143 6.09 -15.10 -48.50
N THR A 144 7.16 -14.69 -49.17
CA THR A 144 7.52 -15.23 -50.48
C THR A 144 9.03 -15.12 -50.73
N THR A 145 9.56 -16.10 -51.46
CA THR A 145 10.90 -16.02 -52.06
C THR A 145 10.80 -16.48 -53.51
N THR A 146 11.62 -15.92 -54.40
CA THR A 146 11.72 -16.39 -55.79
C THR A 146 13.18 -16.63 -56.14
N CYS A 147 13.49 -17.86 -56.53
CA CYS A 147 14.79 -18.24 -57.03
C CYS A 147 14.72 -18.27 -58.57
N ALA A 148 15.48 -17.36 -59.20
CA ALA A 148 15.47 -17.20 -60.66
C ALA A 148 15.81 -18.51 -61.39
N THR A 149 16.81 -19.24 -60.88
CA THR A 149 17.22 -20.56 -61.36
C THR A 149 17.66 -21.43 -60.19
N VAL A 150 17.22 -22.69 -60.16
CA VAL A 150 17.65 -23.72 -59.21
C VAL A 150 18.19 -24.90 -59.99
N GLU A 151 19.52 -25.01 -60.05
CA GLU A 151 20.21 -26.10 -60.75
C GLU A 151 19.97 -27.46 -60.06
N PRO A 152 20.16 -28.59 -60.77
CA PRO A 152 20.09 -29.92 -60.18
C PRO A 152 20.89 -30.04 -58.88
N GLY A 153 20.26 -30.53 -57.82
CA GLY A 153 20.85 -30.67 -56.48
C GLY A 153 20.93 -29.39 -55.65
N GLN A 154 20.58 -28.22 -56.19
CA GLN A 154 20.53 -26.95 -55.43
C GLN A 154 19.18 -26.74 -54.75
N THR A 155 19.14 -25.80 -53.80
CA THR A 155 17.96 -25.48 -53.01
C THR A 155 17.49 -24.04 -53.18
N CYS A 156 16.19 -23.84 -53.00
CA CYS A 156 15.56 -22.55 -52.79
C CYS A 156 14.92 -22.55 -51.39
N VAL A 157 15.21 -21.53 -50.59
CA VAL A 157 14.81 -21.49 -49.17
C VAL A 157 14.00 -20.22 -48.89
N LEU A 158 12.82 -20.40 -48.31
CA LEU A 158 12.03 -19.33 -47.71
C LEU A 158 12.11 -19.48 -46.19
N THR A 159 12.59 -18.44 -45.50
CA THR A 159 12.53 -18.34 -44.05
C THR A 159 11.72 -17.11 -43.68
N GLY A 160 10.70 -17.30 -42.85
CA GLY A 160 9.84 -16.23 -42.37
C GLY A 160 9.29 -16.56 -41.00
N THR A 161 8.78 -15.53 -40.32
CA THR A 161 8.26 -15.65 -38.96
C THR A 161 6.75 -15.46 -38.91
N TYR A 162 6.11 -16.07 -37.93
CA TYR A 162 4.70 -15.88 -37.60
C TYR A 162 4.56 -15.61 -36.10
N SER A 163 3.87 -14.53 -35.73
CA SER A 163 3.50 -14.27 -34.33
C SER A 163 2.18 -14.98 -34.03
N VAL A 164 2.18 -15.85 -33.03
CA VAL A 164 1.00 -16.62 -32.60
C VAL A 164 -0.06 -15.65 -32.09
N THR A 165 -1.27 -15.75 -32.62
CA THR A 165 -2.38 -14.85 -32.28
C THR A 165 -3.27 -15.43 -31.20
N GLN A 166 -4.10 -14.59 -30.56
CA GLN A 166 -5.13 -15.06 -29.63
C GLN A 166 -6.12 -16.03 -30.30
N ALA A 167 -6.38 -15.88 -31.60
CA ALA A 167 -7.22 -16.83 -32.34
C ALA A 167 -6.58 -18.22 -32.45
N ASP A 168 -5.25 -18.31 -32.61
CA ASP A 168 -4.54 -19.59 -32.60
C ASP A 168 -4.58 -20.23 -31.20
N ALA A 169 -4.43 -19.45 -30.12
CA ALA A 169 -4.59 -19.94 -28.75
C ALA A 169 -6.00 -20.43 -28.44
N ASN A 170 -7.03 -19.72 -28.90
CA ASN A 170 -8.42 -20.15 -28.79
C ASN A 170 -8.71 -21.41 -29.64
N ALA A 171 -7.99 -21.60 -30.75
CA ALA A 171 -8.08 -22.81 -31.58
C ALA A 171 -7.23 -23.98 -31.06
N GLY A 172 -6.24 -23.72 -30.19
CA GLY A 172 -5.29 -24.71 -29.66
C GLY A 172 -4.25 -25.20 -30.68
N ILE A 173 -4.15 -24.59 -31.86
CA ILE A 173 -3.25 -25.03 -32.92
C ILE A 173 -2.97 -23.92 -33.95
N VAL A 174 -1.72 -23.79 -34.38
CA VAL A 174 -1.30 -23.01 -35.54
C VAL A 174 -1.19 -23.95 -36.73
N ARG A 175 -2.06 -23.81 -37.73
CA ARG A 175 -1.95 -24.53 -39.01
C ARG A 175 -1.26 -23.65 -40.04
N ASN A 176 -0.11 -24.10 -40.57
CA ASN A 176 0.65 -23.32 -41.53
C ASN A 176 0.97 -24.13 -42.81
N ALA A 177 0.64 -23.59 -43.98
CA ALA A 177 0.85 -24.22 -45.29
C ALA A 177 1.56 -23.27 -46.26
N ALA A 178 2.53 -23.79 -47.01
CA ALA A 178 3.18 -23.06 -48.09
C ALA A 178 2.77 -23.64 -49.45
N VAL A 179 3.00 -22.89 -50.52
CA VAL A 179 2.75 -23.26 -51.92
C VAL A 179 4.05 -23.08 -52.70
N VAL A 180 4.39 -24.06 -53.53
CA VAL A 180 5.58 -24.05 -54.39
C VAL A 180 5.13 -24.06 -55.84
N THR A 181 5.70 -23.18 -56.67
CA THR A 181 5.55 -23.20 -58.12
C THR A 181 6.92 -23.12 -58.79
N ALA A 182 7.09 -23.79 -59.92
CA ALA A 182 8.33 -23.74 -60.70
C ALA A 182 8.03 -23.78 -62.19
N GLU A 183 8.91 -23.20 -63.01
CA GLU A 183 8.89 -23.32 -64.46
C GLU A 183 10.04 -24.22 -64.93
N THR A 184 9.86 -24.77 -66.13
CA THR A 184 10.79 -25.71 -66.76
C THR A 184 11.03 -25.31 -68.22
N PRO A 185 12.15 -25.75 -68.83
CA PRO A 185 12.40 -25.50 -70.25
C PRO A 185 11.26 -26.00 -71.16
N PRO A 186 11.05 -25.39 -72.33
CA PRO A 186 10.01 -25.80 -73.27
C PRO A 186 10.07 -27.30 -73.60
N GLY A 187 8.94 -27.99 -73.48
CA GLY A 187 8.84 -29.43 -73.74
C GLY A 187 9.04 -30.32 -72.50
N VAL A 188 9.39 -29.77 -71.34
CA VAL A 188 9.48 -30.50 -70.06
C VAL A 188 8.31 -30.08 -69.16
N PRO A 189 7.47 -31.01 -68.65
CA PRO A 189 6.41 -30.67 -67.70
C PRO A 189 6.97 -30.08 -66.39
N SER A 190 6.31 -29.06 -65.86
CA SER A 190 6.68 -28.51 -64.54
C SER A 190 6.31 -29.47 -63.41
N PRO A 191 7.16 -29.65 -62.39
CA PRO A 191 6.87 -30.50 -61.25
C PRO A 191 5.84 -29.91 -60.28
N CYS A 192 5.65 -28.58 -60.29
CA CYS A 192 4.66 -27.88 -59.50
C CYS A 192 4.09 -26.69 -60.28
N THR A 193 2.89 -26.86 -60.82
CA THR A 193 2.10 -25.80 -61.47
C THR A 193 1.21 -25.07 -60.45
N ALA A 194 0.78 -23.85 -60.79
CA ALA A 194 -0.16 -23.11 -59.95
C ALA A 194 -1.44 -23.92 -59.70
N GLY A 195 -1.80 -24.11 -58.43
CA GLY A 195 -2.97 -24.89 -58.02
C GLY A 195 -2.77 -26.41 -57.98
N ALA A 196 -1.54 -26.92 -58.15
CA ALA A 196 -1.25 -28.34 -57.98
C ALA A 196 -1.62 -28.81 -56.56
N SER A 197 -2.19 -30.02 -56.44
CA SER A 197 -2.60 -30.60 -55.15
C SER A 197 -1.58 -31.56 -54.53
N ASP A 198 -0.46 -31.82 -55.23
CA ASP A 198 0.59 -32.70 -54.74
C ASP A 198 1.17 -32.16 -53.41
N PRO A 199 1.35 -33.00 -52.36
CA PRO A 199 1.98 -32.58 -51.11
C PRO A 199 3.35 -31.90 -51.28
N LYS A 200 4.16 -32.28 -52.29
CA LYS A 200 5.44 -31.63 -52.59
C LYS A 200 5.31 -30.19 -53.10
N CYS A 201 4.10 -29.81 -53.54
CA CYS A 201 3.78 -28.45 -53.95
C CYS A 201 3.06 -27.68 -52.84
N ASN A 202 2.63 -28.35 -51.76
CA ASN A 202 1.88 -27.76 -50.64
C ASN A 202 2.36 -28.26 -49.27
N PRO A 203 3.63 -28.04 -48.89
CA PRO A 203 4.14 -28.53 -47.61
C PRO A 203 3.47 -27.81 -46.43
N LYS A 204 3.11 -28.57 -45.39
CA LYS A 204 2.37 -28.10 -44.21
C LYS A 204 3.10 -28.44 -42.93
N PHE A 205 2.91 -27.63 -41.90
CA PHE A 205 3.40 -27.89 -40.55
C PHE A 205 2.42 -27.30 -39.52
N ASP A 206 1.93 -28.14 -38.62
CA ASP A 206 0.99 -27.75 -37.57
C ASP A 206 1.71 -27.70 -36.22
N VAL A 207 1.51 -26.63 -35.45
CA VAL A 207 2.11 -26.44 -34.13
C VAL A 207 1.00 -26.41 -33.08
N PRO A 208 0.97 -27.31 -32.09
CA PRO A 208 -0.01 -27.26 -31.01
C PRO A 208 0.22 -26.01 -30.14
N VAL A 209 -0.87 -25.37 -29.74
CA VAL A 209 -0.87 -24.26 -28.77
C VAL A 209 -1.57 -24.77 -27.53
N ILE A 210 -0.89 -24.78 -26.39
CA ILE A 210 -1.45 -25.36 -25.17
C ILE A 210 -2.58 -24.47 -24.65
N GLN A 211 -3.76 -25.04 -24.45
CA GLN A 211 -4.88 -24.33 -23.85
C GLN A 211 -4.89 -24.51 -22.33
N ALA A 212 -4.74 -23.40 -21.62
CA ALA A 212 -4.80 -23.31 -20.17
C ALA A 212 -5.84 -22.23 -19.80
N PRO A 213 -7.15 -22.51 -19.95
CA PRO A 213 -8.19 -21.58 -19.54
C PRO A 213 -8.18 -21.43 -18.01
N GLY A 214 -8.43 -20.24 -17.52
CA GLY A 214 -8.32 -19.92 -16.10
C GLY A 214 -9.13 -18.69 -15.73
N LEU A 215 -9.67 -18.70 -14.52
CA LEU A 215 -10.48 -17.61 -14.01
C LEU A 215 -10.12 -17.38 -12.55
N LYS A 216 -10.09 -16.11 -12.14
CA LYS A 216 -10.12 -15.71 -10.74
C LYS A 216 -11.33 -14.82 -10.53
N SER A 217 -12.04 -14.98 -9.41
CA SER A 217 -13.08 -14.03 -9.01
C SER A 217 -12.80 -13.52 -7.60
N VAL A 218 -13.10 -12.25 -7.38
CA VAL A 218 -12.97 -11.58 -6.09
C VAL A 218 -14.23 -10.77 -5.86
N LYS A 219 -14.73 -10.81 -4.63
CA LYS A 219 -15.86 -10.00 -4.18
C LYS A 219 -15.43 -9.17 -2.98
N THR A 220 -15.72 -7.88 -3.01
CA THR A 220 -15.38 -6.94 -1.95
C THR A 220 -16.61 -6.11 -1.57
N MET A 221 -16.66 -5.69 -0.30
CA MET A 221 -17.48 -4.58 0.12
C MET A 221 -16.60 -3.34 0.04
N ASP A 222 -16.92 -2.42 -0.86
CA ASP A 222 -16.07 -1.28 -1.20
C ASP A 222 -16.37 -0.05 -0.36
N ARG A 223 -17.63 0.11 0.10
CA ARG A 223 -18.09 1.28 0.83
C ARG A 223 -19.34 1.02 1.66
N ASN A 224 -19.38 1.60 2.87
CA ASN A 224 -20.60 1.91 3.62
C ASN A 224 -21.00 3.37 3.34
N ALA A 225 -22.27 3.63 3.03
CA ALA A 225 -22.77 5.00 2.88
C ALA A 225 -23.03 5.69 4.24
N ASP A 226 -23.21 4.92 5.33
CA ASP A 226 -23.39 5.40 6.70
C ASP A 226 -24.48 6.48 6.80
N GLU A 227 -25.70 6.10 6.42
CA GLU A 227 -26.84 7.01 6.28
C GLU A 227 -27.27 7.67 7.59
N ASP A 228 -26.98 7.04 8.73
CA ASP A 228 -27.27 7.58 10.06
C ASP A 228 -26.08 8.30 10.72
N GLY A 229 -24.88 8.24 10.11
CA GLY A 229 -23.67 8.93 10.54
C GLY A 229 -23.07 8.40 11.85
N ASN A 230 -23.38 7.16 12.22
CA ASN A 230 -22.92 6.55 13.48
C ASN A 230 -21.50 5.97 13.38
N GLY A 231 -20.90 5.94 12.18
CA GLY A 231 -19.56 5.44 11.92
C GLY A 231 -19.43 3.92 11.90
N ARG A 232 -20.54 3.18 11.79
CA ARG A 232 -20.63 1.70 11.79
C ARG A 232 -21.61 1.26 10.71
N VAL A 233 -21.62 -0.04 10.40
CA VAL A 233 -22.66 -0.63 9.54
C VAL A 233 -23.90 -0.91 10.37
N SER A 234 -25.03 -0.34 9.99
CA SER A 234 -26.29 -0.39 10.74
C SER A 234 -27.51 -0.54 9.82
N VAL A 235 -28.71 -0.74 10.39
CA VAL A 235 -29.95 -0.93 9.58
C VAL A 235 -30.24 0.33 8.77
N GLY A 236 -30.53 0.16 7.49
CA GLY A 236 -30.80 1.27 6.58
C GLY A 236 -29.55 1.74 5.83
N ASP A 237 -28.36 1.32 6.24
CA ASP A 237 -27.13 1.67 5.54
C ASP A 237 -27.05 1.01 4.15
N THR A 238 -26.53 1.74 3.16
CA THR A 238 -26.29 1.19 1.83
C THR A 238 -24.83 0.73 1.68
N LEU A 239 -24.65 -0.58 1.52
CA LEU A 239 -23.37 -1.21 1.22
C LEU A 239 -23.16 -1.31 -0.29
N THR A 240 -22.00 -0.85 -0.77
CA THR A 240 -21.58 -1.02 -2.18
C THR A 240 -20.64 -2.20 -2.31
N TYR A 241 -20.95 -3.12 -3.23
CA TYR A 241 -20.14 -4.29 -3.54
C TYR A 241 -19.60 -4.25 -4.96
N SER A 242 -18.39 -4.78 -5.15
CA SER A 242 -17.88 -5.13 -6.48
C SER A 242 -17.50 -6.61 -6.54
N ILE A 243 -17.84 -7.22 -7.68
CA ILE A 243 -17.44 -8.56 -8.04
C ILE A 243 -16.61 -8.45 -9.30
N THR A 244 -15.32 -8.70 -9.18
CA THR A 244 -14.37 -8.67 -10.30
C THR A 244 -14.00 -10.09 -10.68
N VAL A 245 -14.32 -10.45 -11.93
CA VAL A 245 -13.88 -11.68 -12.56
C VAL A 245 -12.74 -11.36 -13.51
N THR A 246 -11.61 -12.04 -13.37
CA THR A 246 -10.41 -11.87 -14.20
C THR A 246 -10.14 -13.16 -14.96
N ASN A 247 -9.95 -13.06 -16.28
CA ASN A 247 -9.42 -14.18 -17.05
C ASN A 247 -7.91 -14.30 -16.77
N THR A 248 -7.51 -15.35 -16.07
CA THR A 248 -6.10 -15.63 -15.72
C THR A 248 -5.49 -16.70 -16.62
N GLY A 249 -6.25 -17.24 -17.56
CA GLY A 249 -5.78 -18.22 -18.54
C GLY A 249 -5.29 -17.58 -19.83
N ASN A 250 -4.94 -18.42 -20.80
CA ASN A 250 -4.47 -18.01 -22.13
C ASN A 250 -5.53 -18.16 -23.25
N VAL A 251 -6.76 -18.55 -22.89
CA VAL A 251 -7.91 -18.67 -23.80
C VAL A 251 -8.94 -17.59 -23.44
N THR A 252 -9.55 -16.96 -24.45
CA THR A 252 -10.66 -16.01 -24.24
C THR A 252 -11.84 -16.73 -23.59
N LEU A 253 -12.31 -16.24 -22.45
CA LEU A 253 -13.52 -16.75 -21.82
C LEU A 253 -14.76 -16.25 -22.56
N THR A 254 -15.79 -17.07 -22.66
CA THR A 254 -17.03 -16.81 -23.40
C THR A 254 -18.25 -16.86 -22.49
N ASP A 255 -19.23 -15.99 -22.74
CA ASP A 255 -20.50 -15.91 -22.00
C ASP A 255 -20.29 -15.87 -20.47
N VAL A 256 -19.40 -15.00 -20.01
CA VAL A 256 -19.15 -14.82 -18.57
C VAL A 256 -20.33 -14.08 -17.96
N VAL A 257 -21.07 -14.76 -17.08
CA VAL A 257 -22.19 -14.19 -16.34
C VAL A 257 -21.82 -14.14 -14.87
N VAL A 258 -21.90 -12.94 -14.29
CA VAL A 258 -21.78 -12.73 -12.85
C VAL A 258 -23.17 -12.38 -12.33
N ALA A 259 -23.63 -13.08 -11.31
CA ALA A 259 -24.93 -12.86 -10.68
C ALA A 259 -24.83 -12.88 -9.16
N ASP A 260 -25.52 -11.96 -8.51
CA ASP A 260 -25.59 -11.81 -7.06
C ASP A 260 -26.99 -11.34 -6.67
N ASP A 261 -27.75 -12.24 -6.06
CA ASP A 261 -29.16 -12.01 -5.72
C ASP A 261 -29.37 -10.99 -4.59
N ARG A 262 -28.32 -10.63 -3.85
CA ARG A 262 -28.43 -9.67 -2.73
C ARG A 262 -28.20 -8.22 -3.17
N ILE A 263 -27.69 -7.95 -4.35
CA ILE A 263 -27.34 -6.58 -4.78
C ILE A 263 -28.20 -6.10 -5.96
N ALA A 264 -28.32 -4.79 -6.13
CA ALA A 264 -28.93 -4.17 -7.30
C ALA A 264 -27.92 -3.21 -7.98
N PRO A 265 -27.67 -3.31 -9.29
CA PRO A 265 -28.09 -4.39 -10.20
C PRO A 265 -27.50 -5.76 -9.79
N ASN A 266 -28.25 -6.83 -10.06
CA ASN A 266 -27.94 -8.19 -9.59
C ASN A 266 -27.16 -9.05 -10.59
N THR A 267 -26.92 -8.58 -11.83
CA THR A 267 -26.21 -9.37 -12.83
C THR A 267 -25.52 -8.52 -13.89
N ILE A 268 -24.45 -9.07 -14.48
CA ILE A 268 -23.82 -8.57 -15.70
C ILE A 268 -23.39 -9.77 -16.56
N ALA A 269 -23.50 -9.60 -17.88
CA ALA A 269 -23.02 -10.57 -18.86
C ALA A 269 -21.94 -9.93 -19.74
N CYS A 270 -20.77 -10.55 -19.78
CA CYS A 270 -19.67 -10.21 -20.66
C CYS A 270 -19.56 -11.29 -21.74
N ALA A 271 -19.85 -10.93 -22.99
CA ALA A 271 -19.83 -11.87 -24.11
C ALA A 271 -18.47 -12.56 -24.27
N THR A 272 -17.38 -11.80 -24.12
CA THR A 272 -16.02 -12.32 -24.07
C THR A 272 -15.18 -11.61 -23.00
N VAL A 273 -14.23 -12.34 -22.43
CA VAL A 273 -13.20 -11.79 -21.53
C VAL A 273 -11.84 -12.34 -21.97
N ASP A 274 -11.05 -11.52 -22.66
CA ASP A 274 -9.71 -11.89 -23.13
C ASP A 274 -8.72 -12.09 -21.96
N PRO A 275 -7.62 -12.84 -22.18
CA PRO A 275 -6.58 -13.01 -21.17
C PRO A 275 -6.14 -11.68 -20.52
N GLY A 276 -6.08 -11.65 -19.19
CA GLY A 276 -5.74 -10.47 -18.40
C GLY A 276 -6.83 -9.40 -18.30
N ARG A 277 -7.98 -9.55 -18.97
CA ARG A 277 -9.13 -8.63 -18.88
C ARG A 277 -10.10 -9.05 -17.78
N THR A 278 -11.00 -8.14 -17.45
CA THR A 278 -11.98 -8.32 -16.37
C THR A 278 -13.42 -8.10 -16.81
N CYS A 279 -14.34 -8.76 -16.10
CA CYS A 279 -15.78 -8.52 -16.11
C CYS A 279 -16.18 -8.12 -14.68
N VAL A 280 -16.82 -6.96 -14.51
CA VAL A 280 -17.08 -6.38 -13.19
C VAL A 280 -18.57 -6.12 -13.00
N LEU A 281 -19.15 -6.69 -11.94
CA LEU A 281 -20.48 -6.34 -11.45
C LEU A 281 -20.33 -5.42 -10.24
N THR A 282 -20.96 -4.25 -10.30
CA THR A 282 -21.09 -3.35 -9.15
C THR A 282 -22.55 -3.17 -8.81
N GLY A 283 -22.91 -3.37 -7.55
CA GLY A 283 -24.27 -3.20 -7.07
C GLY A 283 -24.32 -2.90 -5.58
N THR A 284 -25.49 -2.49 -5.12
CA THR A 284 -25.70 -2.05 -3.73
C THR A 284 -26.69 -2.95 -3.00
N TYR A 285 -26.54 -3.04 -1.68
CA TYR A 285 -27.46 -3.70 -0.77
C TYR A 285 -27.75 -2.80 0.43
N THR A 286 -29.02 -2.64 0.78
CA THR A 286 -29.43 -1.93 1.99
C THR A 286 -29.54 -2.91 3.14
N VAL A 287 -28.83 -2.64 4.24
CA VAL A 287 -28.81 -3.48 5.44
C VAL A 287 -30.20 -3.52 6.07
N VAL A 288 -30.68 -4.71 6.40
CA VAL A 288 -31.98 -4.92 7.06
C VAL A 288 -31.79 -5.46 8.49
N GLN A 289 -32.85 -5.38 9.31
CA GLN A 289 -32.79 -5.88 10.70
C GLN A 289 -32.34 -7.34 10.80
N ALA A 290 -32.73 -8.19 9.84
CA ALA A 290 -32.32 -9.59 9.81
C ALA A 290 -30.79 -9.78 9.70
N ASP A 291 -30.07 -8.84 9.07
CA ASP A 291 -28.61 -8.89 9.00
C ASP A 291 -27.96 -8.55 10.35
N VAL A 292 -28.52 -7.59 11.09
CA VAL A 292 -28.05 -7.26 12.45
C VAL A 292 -28.32 -8.42 13.40
N ASP A 293 -29.48 -9.05 13.28
CA ASP A 293 -29.84 -10.24 14.06
C ASP A 293 -28.97 -11.46 13.72
N ALA A 294 -28.42 -11.50 12.50
CA ALA A 294 -27.41 -12.47 12.06
C ALA A 294 -25.95 -12.03 12.37
N ALA A 295 -25.76 -10.85 12.98
CA ALA A 295 -24.47 -10.22 13.27
C ALA A 295 -23.58 -9.97 12.04
N GLY A 296 -24.17 -9.86 10.85
CA GLY A 296 -23.44 -9.53 9.63
C GLY A 296 -24.19 -9.84 8.34
N VAL A 297 -23.66 -9.32 7.25
CA VAL A 297 -24.12 -9.58 5.88
C VAL A 297 -23.19 -10.59 5.23
N VAL A 298 -23.64 -11.82 5.05
CA VAL A 298 -22.94 -12.82 4.21
C VAL A 298 -23.46 -12.68 2.79
N ASN A 299 -22.61 -12.21 1.88
CA ASN A 299 -22.99 -11.99 0.49
C ASN A 299 -22.16 -12.87 -0.46
N THR A 300 -22.82 -13.79 -1.16
CA THR A 300 -22.21 -14.75 -2.11
C THR A 300 -22.70 -14.47 -3.53
N ALA A 301 -21.78 -14.21 -4.45
CA ALA A 301 -22.09 -14.13 -5.87
C ALA A 301 -21.89 -15.50 -6.55
N THR A 302 -22.36 -15.62 -7.78
CA THR A 302 -22.15 -16.75 -8.67
C THR A 302 -21.53 -16.27 -9.97
N VAL A 303 -20.53 -17.00 -10.45
CA VAL A 303 -19.86 -16.75 -11.72
C VAL A 303 -20.02 -17.99 -12.58
N SER A 304 -20.43 -17.81 -13.82
CA SER A 304 -20.53 -18.90 -14.79
C SER A 304 -20.00 -18.48 -16.16
N THR A 305 -19.50 -19.43 -16.93
CA THR A 305 -19.02 -19.23 -18.31
C THR A 305 -19.31 -20.48 -19.15
N SER A 306 -19.41 -20.30 -20.47
CA SER A 306 -19.54 -21.41 -21.43
C SER A 306 -18.18 -22.03 -21.80
N THR A 307 -17.07 -21.43 -21.35
CA THR A 307 -15.72 -21.95 -21.62
C THR A 307 -15.49 -23.28 -20.89
N PRO A 308 -15.06 -24.35 -21.59
CA PRO A 308 -14.85 -25.66 -20.97
C PRO A 308 -13.89 -25.62 -19.78
N ASN A 309 -14.22 -26.41 -18.74
CA ASN A 309 -13.41 -26.59 -17.52
C ASN A 309 -13.19 -25.32 -16.68
N VAL A 310 -13.95 -24.24 -16.91
CA VAL A 310 -13.91 -23.03 -16.09
C VAL A 310 -15.34 -22.71 -15.67
N CYS A 311 -15.61 -22.66 -14.36
CA CYS A 311 -16.90 -22.28 -13.77
C CYS A 311 -18.15 -22.65 -14.60
N PRO A 312 -18.41 -23.94 -14.88
CA PRO A 312 -19.64 -24.34 -15.55
C PRO A 312 -20.86 -23.97 -14.70
N ALA A 313 -22.01 -23.82 -15.35
CA ALA A 313 -23.27 -23.51 -14.67
C ALA A 313 -23.55 -24.49 -13.52
N GLY A 314 -23.80 -23.96 -12.32
CA GLY A 314 -24.02 -24.76 -11.10
C GLY A 314 -22.75 -25.16 -10.35
N SER A 315 -21.55 -24.75 -10.78
CA SER A 315 -20.31 -25.01 -10.04
C SER A 315 -20.38 -24.52 -8.59
N THR A 316 -19.85 -25.32 -7.67
CA THR A 316 -19.74 -25.01 -6.23
C THR A 316 -18.33 -24.60 -5.82
N GLU A 317 -17.40 -24.49 -6.76
CA GLU A 317 -16.03 -24.09 -6.47
C GLU A 317 -15.95 -22.65 -5.96
N ALA A 318 -15.04 -22.38 -5.03
CA ALA A 318 -14.89 -21.06 -4.41
C ALA A 318 -14.63 -19.95 -5.44
N VAL A 319 -13.87 -20.26 -6.49
CA VAL A 319 -13.57 -19.33 -7.60
C VAL A 319 -14.81 -18.99 -8.46
N CYS A 320 -15.86 -19.81 -8.38
CA CYS A 320 -17.15 -19.58 -9.05
C CYS A 320 -18.21 -19.03 -8.09
N LYS A 321 -17.92 -18.99 -6.78
CA LYS A 321 -18.81 -18.52 -5.72
C LYS A 321 -18.09 -17.57 -4.73
N PRO A 322 -17.54 -16.44 -5.21
CA PRO A 322 -16.84 -15.52 -4.33
C PRO A 322 -17.82 -14.98 -3.28
N THR A 323 -17.41 -15.05 -2.02
CA THR A 323 -18.21 -14.68 -0.85
C THR A 323 -17.45 -13.66 -0.03
N VAL A 324 -18.17 -12.67 0.49
CA VAL A 324 -17.66 -11.70 1.46
C VAL A 324 -18.62 -11.64 2.64
N THR A 325 -18.08 -11.54 3.85
CA THR A 325 -18.86 -11.38 5.09
C THR A 325 -18.54 -10.02 5.69
N VAL A 326 -19.56 -9.18 5.84
CA VAL A 326 -19.46 -7.87 6.50
C VAL A 326 -19.99 -8.02 7.91
N PRO A 327 -19.15 -7.93 8.97
CA PRO A 327 -19.63 -8.04 10.33
C PRO A 327 -20.44 -6.79 10.71
N ILE A 328 -21.52 -6.99 11.46
CA ILE A 328 -22.30 -5.92 12.08
C ILE A 328 -22.17 -6.04 13.59
N GLN A 329 -21.86 -4.94 14.27
CA GLN A 329 -21.71 -4.94 15.72
C GLN A 329 -23.07 -5.07 16.41
N ALA A 330 -23.29 -6.16 17.14
CA ALA A 330 -24.44 -6.31 18.01
C ALA A 330 -24.27 -5.47 19.28
N LEU A 331 -25.24 -4.60 19.55
CA LEU A 331 -25.33 -3.72 20.73
C LEU A 331 -26.67 -3.97 21.43
N PRO A 332 -26.80 -5.09 22.16
CA PRO A 332 -28.00 -5.41 22.92
C PRO A 332 -28.17 -4.44 24.09
N ALA A 333 -29.35 -3.84 24.22
CA ALA A 333 -29.68 -3.01 25.38
C ALA A 333 -31.18 -3.12 25.71
N VAL A 334 -31.47 -3.19 27.02
CA VAL A 334 -32.82 -3.25 27.56
C VAL A 334 -32.99 -2.09 28.52
N ALA A 335 -34.09 -1.35 28.37
CA ALA A 335 -34.55 -0.38 29.34
C ALA A 335 -35.82 -0.88 30.03
N ILE A 336 -35.96 -0.57 31.32
CA ILE A 336 -37.11 -0.94 32.13
C ILE A 336 -37.65 0.32 32.78
N VAL A 337 -38.95 0.52 32.67
CA VAL A 337 -39.70 1.46 33.49
C VAL A 337 -40.60 0.65 34.40
N LYS A 338 -40.39 0.77 35.71
CA LYS A 338 -41.24 0.17 36.73
C LYS A 338 -41.85 1.25 37.59
N VAL A 339 -43.16 1.20 37.76
CA VAL A 339 -43.92 2.22 38.49
C VAL A 339 -44.76 1.53 39.56
N ALA A 340 -44.70 2.04 40.79
CA ALA A 340 -45.60 1.67 41.87
C ALA A 340 -46.70 2.74 41.97
N THR A 341 -47.95 2.30 42.07
CA THR A 341 -49.12 3.16 42.27
C THR A 341 -50.00 2.56 43.36
N LEU A 342 -50.65 3.38 44.18
CA LEU A 342 -51.68 2.90 45.10
C LEU A 342 -52.99 2.75 44.31
N SER A 343 -53.40 1.50 44.04
CA SER A 343 -54.68 1.20 43.39
C SER A 343 -55.84 1.17 44.38
N VAL A 344 -55.53 1.02 45.67
CA VAL A 344 -56.43 1.27 46.80
C VAL A 344 -55.66 2.11 47.82
N ASP A 345 -56.20 3.28 48.18
CA ASP A 345 -55.58 4.29 49.07
C ASP A 345 -56.68 4.82 50.01
N ASN A 346 -56.79 4.23 51.20
CA ASN A 346 -57.91 4.47 52.12
C ASN A 346 -57.56 5.37 53.31
N ALA A 347 -56.30 5.79 53.47
CA ALA A 347 -55.84 6.61 54.58
C ALA A 347 -55.01 7.83 54.11
N THR A 348 -53.69 7.82 54.29
CA THR A 348 -52.81 8.95 53.96
C THR A 348 -52.53 8.98 52.47
N LYS A 349 -53.19 9.90 51.76
CA LYS A 349 -53.10 9.99 50.30
C LYS A 349 -51.66 9.99 49.79
N GLY A 350 -51.35 9.04 48.92
CA GLY A 350 -50.05 8.93 48.25
C GLY A 350 -48.93 8.29 49.09
N VAL A 351 -49.26 7.75 50.28
CA VAL A 351 -48.37 6.95 51.12
C VAL A 351 -49.09 5.66 51.47
N GLY A 352 -48.38 4.52 51.46
CA GLY A 352 -48.99 3.23 51.76
C GLY A 352 -49.34 3.07 53.25
N ASN A 353 -50.56 2.63 53.53
CA ASN A 353 -51.03 2.25 54.87
C ASN A 353 -51.50 0.79 54.92
N VAL A 354 -51.75 0.27 56.13
CA VAL A 354 -52.25 -1.11 56.31
C VAL A 354 -53.52 -1.35 55.48
N ASN A 355 -53.55 -2.45 54.73
CA ASN A 355 -54.60 -2.84 53.78
C ASN A 355 -54.71 -2.00 52.50
N ASP A 356 -53.86 -1.01 52.26
CA ASP A 356 -53.77 -0.41 50.93
C ASP A 356 -53.19 -1.40 49.93
N VAL A 357 -53.52 -1.21 48.65
CA VAL A 357 -53.07 -2.08 47.56
C VAL A 357 -52.13 -1.31 46.64
N ILE A 358 -50.90 -1.80 46.54
CA ILE A 358 -49.90 -1.30 45.60
C ILE A 358 -50.01 -2.09 44.31
N SER A 359 -50.10 -1.40 43.17
CA SER A 359 -50.00 -1.95 41.82
C SER A 359 -48.66 -1.56 41.21
N TYR A 360 -47.86 -2.58 40.87
CA TYR A 360 -46.58 -2.46 40.19
C TYR A 360 -46.75 -2.75 38.70
N ALA A 361 -46.59 -1.72 37.87
CA ALA A 361 -46.62 -1.83 36.42
C ALA A 361 -45.19 -1.81 35.85
N VAL A 362 -44.91 -2.72 34.92
CA VAL A 362 -43.59 -2.85 34.28
C VAL A 362 -43.75 -2.68 32.77
N ARG A 363 -42.95 -1.78 32.19
CA ARG A 363 -42.76 -1.61 30.76
C ARG A 363 -41.30 -1.88 30.40
N ILE A 364 -41.09 -2.77 29.44
CA ILE A 364 -39.78 -3.18 28.95
C ILE A 364 -39.61 -2.62 27.53
N THR A 365 -38.44 -2.03 27.23
CA THR A 365 -38.13 -1.49 25.90
C THR A 365 -36.78 -2.02 25.43
N ASN A 366 -36.70 -2.47 24.17
CA ASN A 366 -35.43 -2.76 23.53
C ASN A 366 -34.81 -1.43 23.04
N THR A 367 -33.73 -1.00 23.70
CA THR A 367 -32.98 0.21 23.32
C THR A 367 -31.70 -0.09 22.54
N GLY A 368 -31.43 -1.38 22.28
CA GLY A 368 -30.32 -1.84 21.47
C GLY A 368 -30.63 -1.86 19.98
N ASN A 369 -29.68 -2.32 19.18
CA ASN A 369 -29.81 -2.45 17.72
C ASN A 369 -30.15 -3.87 17.23
N ILE A 370 -30.23 -4.85 18.13
CA ILE A 370 -30.50 -6.26 17.81
C ILE A 370 -31.84 -6.69 18.40
N THR A 371 -32.56 -7.58 17.70
CA THR A 371 -33.81 -8.15 18.20
C THR A 371 -33.57 -8.97 19.45
N LEU A 372 -34.35 -8.68 20.49
CA LEU A 372 -34.34 -9.40 21.75
C LEU A 372 -35.47 -10.43 21.75
N ASN A 373 -35.18 -11.64 22.21
CA ASN A 373 -36.08 -12.79 22.27
C ASN A 373 -36.14 -13.34 23.70
N ASP A 374 -37.10 -14.22 23.96
CA ASP A 374 -37.23 -14.94 25.23
C ASP A 374 -37.15 -14.02 26.46
N ILE A 375 -37.84 -12.88 26.42
CA ILE A 375 -37.90 -11.94 27.55
C ILE A 375 -38.46 -12.68 28.77
N GLY A 376 -37.58 -12.92 29.74
CA GLY A 376 -37.90 -13.46 31.05
C GLY A 376 -37.81 -12.36 32.11
N THR A 377 -38.71 -12.41 33.09
CA THR A 377 -38.75 -11.45 34.19
C THR A 377 -38.60 -12.19 35.52
N ARG A 378 -37.92 -11.56 36.47
CA ARG A 378 -37.81 -12.01 37.85
C ARG A 378 -38.10 -10.82 38.75
N ASP A 379 -39.32 -10.76 39.26
CA ASP A 379 -39.82 -9.68 40.10
C ASP A 379 -39.73 -10.05 41.58
N VAL A 380 -39.13 -9.21 42.40
CA VAL A 380 -38.91 -9.47 43.83
C VAL A 380 -39.36 -8.26 44.63
N LEU A 381 -40.41 -8.43 45.42
CA LEU A 381 -40.72 -7.55 46.53
C LEU A 381 -39.86 -7.95 47.73
N GLU A 382 -39.27 -6.97 48.41
CA GLU A 382 -38.38 -7.22 49.55
C GLU A 382 -39.02 -8.18 50.57
N ASN A 383 -38.27 -9.20 51.00
CA ASN A 383 -38.71 -10.28 51.90
C ASN A 383 -39.76 -11.28 51.35
N TYR A 384 -40.15 -11.17 50.07
CA TYR A 384 -41.03 -12.14 49.40
C TYR A 384 -40.30 -13.04 48.39
N ALA A 385 -40.93 -14.17 48.08
CA ALA A 385 -40.47 -15.04 47.01
C ALA A 385 -40.59 -14.35 45.63
N PRO A 386 -39.64 -14.59 44.71
CA PRO A 386 -39.71 -14.02 43.36
C PRO A 386 -40.98 -14.45 42.60
N THR A 387 -41.53 -13.53 41.82
CA THR A 387 -42.67 -13.73 40.91
C THR A 387 -42.21 -13.50 39.47
N GLU A 388 -42.62 -14.36 38.55
CA GLU A 388 -42.43 -14.12 37.11
C GLU A 388 -43.64 -13.34 36.57
N LEU A 389 -43.39 -12.19 35.94
CA LEU A 389 -44.41 -11.40 35.25
C LEU A 389 -44.55 -11.86 33.80
N ARG A 390 -45.79 -12.10 33.37
CA ARG A 390 -46.08 -12.39 31.96
C ARG A 390 -46.15 -11.07 31.18
N CYS A 391 -45.41 -10.99 30.08
CA CYS A 391 -45.41 -9.82 29.22
C CYS A 391 -46.20 -10.08 27.94
N GLY A 392 -46.79 -9.02 27.36
CA GLY A 392 -47.61 -9.13 26.15
C GLY A 392 -46.88 -9.78 24.97
N THR A 393 -45.60 -9.45 24.78
CA THR A 393 -44.71 -10.12 23.82
C THR A 393 -43.36 -10.42 24.43
N THR A 394 -42.75 -11.56 24.07
CA THR A 394 -41.41 -11.94 24.53
C THR A 394 -40.31 -11.70 23.49
N THR A 395 -40.67 -11.15 22.32
CA THR A 395 -39.74 -10.74 21.27
C THR A 395 -39.92 -9.25 20.99
N LEU A 396 -38.84 -8.47 21.06
CA LEU A 396 -38.82 -7.04 20.80
C LEU A 396 -37.74 -6.70 19.77
N VAL A 397 -38.17 -6.20 18.61
CA VAL A 397 -37.28 -5.52 17.66
C VAL A 397 -36.75 -4.20 18.27
N PRO A 398 -35.64 -3.64 17.77
CA PRO A 398 -35.13 -2.35 18.22
C PRO A 398 -36.20 -1.26 18.30
N GLY A 399 -36.25 -0.55 19.43
CA GLY A 399 -37.22 0.52 19.71
C GLY A 399 -38.62 0.05 20.15
N ALA A 400 -38.93 -1.25 20.07
CA ALA A 400 -40.22 -1.77 20.52
C ALA A 400 -40.29 -1.90 22.05
N SER A 401 -41.50 -1.77 22.59
CA SER A 401 -41.80 -1.98 24.01
C SER A 401 -42.89 -3.04 24.22
N THR A 402 -42.85 -3.73 25.36
CA THR A 402 -43.97 -4.53 25.88
C THR A 402 -44.28 -4.10 27.31
N ASP A 403 -45.56 -4.11 27.66
CA ASP A 403 -46.00 -4.03 29.05
C ASP A 403 -46.17 -5.45 29.61
N CYS A 404 -45.98 -5.61 30.92
CA CYS A 404 -46.19 -6.87 31.63
C CYS A 404 -47.40 -6.81 32.56
N GLU A 405 -47.90 -7.97 32.96
CA GLU A 405 -48.99 -8.10 33.92
C GLU A 405 -48.66 -7.31 35.20
N VAL A 406 -49.66 -6.61 35.71
CA VAL A 406 -49.54 -5.80 36.92
C VAL A 406 -49.45 -6.73 38.11
N TYR A 407 -48.37 -6.64 38.87
CA TYR A 407 -48.24 -7.30 40.16
C TYR A 407 -48.87 -6.44 41.25
N THR A 408 -49.71 -7.01 42.11
CA THR A 408 -50.35 -6.28 43.21
C THR A 408 -49.94 -6.84 44.56
N HIS A 409 -49.66 -5.96 45.51
CA HIS A 409 -49.37 -6.30 46.90
C HIS A 409 -50.30 -5.55 47.84
N THR A 410 -50.90 -6.24 48.81
CA THR A 410 -51.67 -5.59 49.87
C THR A 410 -50.77 -5.39 51.08
N ILE A 411 -50.60 -4.15 51.53
CA ILE A 411 -49.71 -3.81 52.64
C ILE A 411 -50.21 -4.50 53.91
N THR A 412 -49.39 -5.38 54.45
CA THR A 412 -49.68 -6.13 55.66
C THR A 412 -49.50 -5.24 56.90
N ARG A 413 -50.10 -5.66 58.02
CA ARG A 413 -49.93 -4.96 59.30
C ARG A 413 -48.48 -5.01 59.80
N GLU A 414 -47.73 -6.04 59.46
CA GLU A 414 -46.30 -6.14 59.84
C GLU A 414 -45.45 -5.12 59.07
N GLU A 415 -45.67 -4.98 57.76
CA GLU A 415 -45.01 -3.96 56.93
C GLU A 415 -45.42 -2.54 57.35
N ALA A 416 -46.71 -2.33 57.64
CA ALA A 416 -47.19 -1.06 58.17
C ALA A 416 -46.58 -0.75 59.53
N ASN A 417 -46.45 -1.72 60.45
CA ASN A 417 -45.78 -1.50 61.75
C ASN A 417 -44.28 -1.16 61.61
N ALA A 418 -43.61 -1.76 60.62
CA ALA A 418 -42.21 -1.49 60.34
C ALA A 418 -42.00 -0.09 59.74
N GLY A 419 -42.95 0.38 58.91
CA GLY A 419 -42.85 1.60 58.13
C GLY A 419 -41.67 1.59 57.13
N GLY A 420 -41.37 2.73 56.53
CA GLY A 420 -40.21 2.87 55.63
C GLY A 420 -40.59 2.76 54.16
N THR A 421 -39.93 1.90 53.39
CA THR A 421 -40.24 1.69 51.97
C THR A 421 -40.43 0.21 51.64
N LEU A 422 -41.31 -0.05 50.68
CA LEU A 422 -41.45 -1.35 50.03
C LEU A 422 -40.82 -1.27 48.64
N ASP A 423 -39.62 -1.83 48.55
CA ASP A 423 -38.83 -1.86 47.33
C ASP A 423 -39.19 -3.11 46.53
N ASN A 424 -39.60 -2.90 45.27
CA ASN A 424 -39.96 -3.97 44.37
C ASN A 424 -39.07 -3.90 43.12
N VAL A 425 -38.19 -4.89 42.99
CA VAL A 425 -37.12 -4.95 42.00
C VAL A 425 -37.48 -5.98 40.93
N VAL A 426 -37.59 -5.56 39.68
CA VAL A 426 -37.70 -6.47 38.54
C VAL A 426 -36.35 -6.60 37.85
N THR A 427 -35.89 -7.83 37.64
CA THR A 427 -34.79 -8.13 36.72
C THR A 427 -35.35 -8.71 35.45
N VAL A 428 -35.01 -8.14 34.30
CA VAL A 428 -35.37 -8.67 32.98
C VAL A 428 -34.14 -9.29 32.36
N THR A 429 -34.27 -10.49 31.81
CA THR A 429 -33.24 -11.14 30.98
C THR A 429 -33.85 -11.45 29.63
N ALA A 430 -33.20 -11.01 28.56
CA ALA A 430 -33.60 -11.30 27.18
C ALA A 430 -32.43 -11.89 26.40
N ARG A 431 -32.69 -12.82 25.48
CA ARG A 431 -31.69 -13.43 24.60
C ARG A 431 -31.56 -12.66 23.29
N TYR A 432 -30.39 -12.66 22.68
CA TYR A 432 -30.18 -12.13 21.33
C TYR A 432 -29.24 -13.04 20.53
N GLY A 433 -29.32 -12.93 19.20
CA GLY A 433 -28.58 -13.74 18.24
C GLY A 433 -29.22 -15.10 17.94
N SER A 434 -28.95 -15.64 16.74
CA SER A 434 -29.41 -16.97 16.31
C SER A 434 -28.30 -18.03 16.41
N ALA A 435 -28.69 -19.29 16.64
CA ALA A 435 -27.77 -20.42 16.87
C ALA A 435 -27.06 -20.96 15.60
N GLY A 436 -27.06 -20.24 14.47
CA GLY A 436 -26.48 -20.76 13.22
C GLY A 436 -25.85 -19.69 12.33
N GLY A 437 -24.51 -19.74 12.20
CA GLY A 437 -23.75 -19.09 11.12
C GLY A 437 -22.54 -18.24 11.56
N GLY A 438 -21.33 -18.78 11.44
CA GLY A 438 -20.09 -18.07 11.06
C GLY A 438 -19.42 -17.03 11.98
N GLY A 439 -20.10 -16.44 12.97
CA GLY A 439 -19.50 -15.45 13.87
C GLY A 439 -20.40 -15.19 15.07
N GLN A 440 -20.19 -15.92 16.17
CA GLN A 440 -21.11 -15.92 17.31
C GLN A 440 -21.05 -14.62 18.13
N THR A 441 -22.17 -13.89 18.18
CA THR A 441 -22.55 -13.04 19.33
C THR A 441 -23.96 -13.40 19.76
N SER A 442 -24.15 -14.62 20.27
CA SER A 442 -25.35 -14.96 21.04
C SER A 442 -25.11 -14.63 22.51
N GLY A 443 -26.04 -13.96 23.15
CA GLY A 443 -25.89 -13.60 24.56
C GLY A 443 -27.20 -13.22 25.23
N THR A 444 -27.09 -12.67 26.43
CA THR A 444 -28.23 -12.16 27.19
C THR A 444 -28.05 -10.68 27.49
N ALA A 445 -29.11 -9.90 27.27
CA ALA A 445 -29.25 -8.55 27.77
C ALA A 445 -30.00 -8.60 29.10
N THR A 446 -29.45 -7.96 30.13
CA THR A 446 -30.08 -7.89 31.46
C THR A 446 -30.24 -6.44 31.89
N ALA A 447 -31.39 -6.11 32.46
CA ALA A 447 -31.63 -4.83 33.10
C ALA A 447 -32.42 -5.03 34.40
N THR A 448 -32.30 -4.07 35.31
CA THR A 448 -33.03 -4.08 36.58
C THR A 448 -33.79 -2.77 36.74
N GLY A 449 -35.07 -2.84 37.11
CA GLY A 449 -35.89 -1.69 37.45
C GLY A 449 -36.41 -1.81 38.87
N THR A 450 -36.33 -0.73 39.65
CA THR A 450 -36.84 -0.69 41.03
C THR A 450 -37.97 0.32 41.11
N ALA A 451 -39.07 -0.08 41.75
CA ALA A 451 -40.09 0.85 42.22
C ALA A 451 -40.16 0.81 43.74
N ILE A 452 -40.24 1.98 44.35
CA ILE A 452 -40.22 2.18 45.79
C ILE A 452 -41.56 2.78 46.19
N MET A 453 -42.25 2.16 47.15
CA MET A 453 -43.44 2.73 47.76
C MET A 453 -43.15 3.08 49.21
N ALA A 454 -43.34 4.34 49.60
CA ALA A 454 -43.24 4.72 51.01
C ALA A 454 -44.44 4.14 51.79
N VAL A 455 -44.17 3.56 52.95
CA VAL A 455 -45.18 3.03 53.87
C VAL A 455 -45.08 3.77 55.20
N GLU A 456 -46.20 4.32 55.63
CA GLU A 456 -46.27 5.05 56.89
C GLU A 456 -46.27 4.05 58.07
N PRO A 457 -45.41 4.23 59.08
CA PRO A 457 -45.40 3.36 60.26
C PRO A 457 -46.70 3.48 61.04
N GLU A 458 -47.47 2.41 61.11
CA GLU A 458 -48.69 2.32 61.90
C GLU A 458 -48.34 2.03 63.37
N GLN A 459 -47.81 2.96 64.19
CA GLN A 459 -47.80 2.74 65.66
C GLN A 459 -48.01 3.94 66.58
N ALA A 460 -48.72 3.60 67.66
CA ALA A 460 -49.33 4.43 68.69
C ALA A 460 -48.31 5.17 69.59
N SER A 461 -47.86 6.33 69.15
CA SER A 461 -47.45 7.44 70.01
C SER A 461 -48.07 8.72 69.46
N ASP A 462 -48.41 9.65 70.34
CA ASP A 462 -48.87 10.98 69.96
C ASP A 462 -47.71 11.88 69.49
N LEU A 463 -46.48 11.35 69.39
CA LEU A 463 -45.31 12.07 68.92
C LEU A 463 -45.03 11.80 67.43
N VAL A 464 -44.72 12.85 66.67
CA VAL A 464 -44.30 12.82 65.27
C VAL A 464 -42.92 13.46 65.13
N VAL A 465 -41.97 12.73 64.55
CA VAL A 465 -40.58 13.18 64.35
C VAL A 465 -40.35 13.55 62.88
N SER A 466 -39.64 14.65 62.64
CA SER A 466 -39.10 15.03 61.33
C SER A 466 -37.62 15.34 61.44
N LYS A 467 -36.84 15.03 60.41
CA LYS A 467 -35.38 15.16 60.42
C LYS A 467 -34.87 15.74 59.12
N GLU A 468 -33.92 16.66 59.20
CA GLU A 468 -33.29 17.31 58.06
C GLU A 468 -31.77 17.33 58.21
N ALA A 469 -31.05 17.16 57.10
CA ALA A 469 -29.59 17.27 57.03
C ALA A 469 -29.18 18.40 56.07
N ARG A 470 -28.23 19.25 56.49
CA ARG A 470 -27.61 20.26 55.63
C ARG A 470 -26.08 20.34 55.82
N PRO A 471 -25.28 20.34 54.74
CA PRO A 471 -25.68 20.14 53.33
C PRO A 471 -26.01 18.67 52.99
N GLN A 472 -26.77 18.43 51.92
CA GLN A 472 -27.15 17.08 51.44
C GLN A 472 -26.07 16.40 50.59
N ARG A 473 -25.18 17.18 49.96
CA ARG A 473 -23.98 16.67 49.28
C ARG A 473 -22.76 17.03 50.10
N VAL A 474 -21.97 16.03 50.45
CA VAL A 474 -20.87 16.16 51.40
C VAL A 474 -19.62 15.49 50.85
N LYS A 475 -18.46 15.88 51.37
CA LYS A 475 -17.16 15.25 51.16
C LYS A 475 -16.59 14.74 52.48
N ILE A 476 -15.54 13.93 52.40
CA ILE A 476 -14.79 13.50 53.58
C ILE A 476 -14.29 14.74 54.35
N GLY A 477 -14.51 14.76 55.66
CA GLY A 477 -14.10 15.85 56.55
C GLY A 477 -15.15 16.94 56.79
N ASP A 478 -16.21 17.01 55.96
CA ASP A 478 -17.29 17.99 56.11
C ASP A 478 -18.05 17.83 57.43
N LEU A 479 -18.68 18.93 57.86
CA LEU A 479 -19.61 18.96 58.99
C LEU A 479 -21.04 19.02 58.47
N VAL A 480 -21.86 18.05 58.89
CA VAL A 480 -23.29 17.96 58.53
C VAL A 480 -24.12 18.37 59.73
N ARG A 481 -24.95 19.40 59.57
CA ARG A 481 -25.94 19.79 60.58
C ARG A 481 -27.18 18.94 60.42
N TYR A 482 -27.56 18.26 61.50
CA TYR A 482 -28.85 17.59 61.62
C TYR A 482 -29.77 18.42 62.51
N THR A 483 -31.01 18.60 62.06
CA THR A 483 -32.10 19.22 62.83
C THR A 483 -33.23 18.21 62.92
N VAL A 484 -33.55 17.81 64.15
CA VAL A 484 -34.62 16.88 64.47
C VAL A 484 -35.71 17.65 65.22
N THR A 485 -36.93 17.63 64.69
CA THR A 485 -38.10 18.24 65.31
C THR A 485 -39.04 17.15 65.76
N VAL A 486 -39.40 17.15 67.04
CA VAL A 486 -40.37 16.21 67.65
C VAL A 486 -41.62 17.00 67.99
N ARG A 487 -42.75 16.66 67.37
CA ARG A 487 -44.04 17.33 67.56
C ARG A 487 -44.99 16.43 68.32
N ASN A 488 -45.62 16.93 69.37
CA ASN A 488 -46.70 16.23 70.06
C ASN A 488 -48.05 16.60 69.40
N VAL A 489 -48.69 15.62 68.75
CA VAL A 489 -50.00 15.74 68.09
C VAL A 489 -51.15 15.18 68.92
N GLY A 490 -50.88 14.72 70.15
CA GLY A 490 -51.86 14.17 71.08
C GLY A 490 -52.59 15.20 71.93
N GLU A 491 -53.43 14.69 72.84
CA GLU A 491 -54.19 15.49 73.81
C GLU A 491 -53.48 15.63 75.17
N THR A 492 -52.40 14.89 75.41
CA THR A 492 -51.62 14.91 76.66
C THR A 492 -50.19 15.39 76.44
N ASP A 493 -49.63 16.12 77.42
CA ASP A 493 -48.21 16.49 77.43
C ASP A 493 -47.34 15.23 77.44
N ALA A 494 -46.30 15.21 76.61
CA ALA A 494 -45.22 14.22 76.67
C ALA A 494 -44.16 14.75 77.65
N ILE A 495 -43.86 13.98 78.69
CA ILE A 495 -42.94 14.36 79.77
C ILE A 495 -41.80 13.36 79.79
N ASP A 496 -40.56 13.85 79.89
CA ASP A 496 -39.34 13.03 79.86
C ASP A 496 -39.21 12.13 78.60
N ALA A 497 -39.69 12.60 77.44
CA ALA A 497 -39.53 11.86 76.20
C ALA A 497 -38.05 11.71 75.82
N THR A 498 -37.72 10.61 75.16
CA THR A 498 -36.34 10.30 74.74
C THR A 498 -36.24 10.28 73.22
N LEU A 499 -35.34 11.08 72.65
CA LEU A 499 -34.95 11.01 71.24
C LEU A 499 -33.77 10.05 71.09
N VAL A 500 -33.87 9.09 70.17
CA VAL A 500 -32.79 8.18 69.78
C VAL A 500 -32.51 8.35 68.29
N ASP A 501 -31.26 8.64 67.97
CA ASP A 501 -30.79 8.97 66.64
C ASP A 501 -29.58 8.10 66.29
N THR A 502 -29.61 7.39 65.16
CA THR A 502 -28.56 6.43 64.77
C THR A 502 -27.81 6.96 63.54
N PRO A 503 -26.63 7.60 63.75
CA PRO A 503 -25.78 8.08 62.67
C PRO A 503 -25.37 6.97 61.69
N PRO A 504 -25.08 7.33 60.41
CA PRO A 504 -24.47 6.39 59.48
C PRO A 504 -23.07 5.95 59.95
N ALA A 505 -22.65 4.74 59.55
CA ALA A 505 -21.33 4.23 59.89
C ALA A 505 -20.21 5.17 59.43
N GLY A 506 -19.28 5.50 60.34
CA GLY A 506 -18.15 6.41 60.06
C GLY A 506 -18.46 7.90 60.20
N PHE A 507 -19.69 8.27 60.55
CA PHE A 507 -20.03 9.63 61.01
C PHE A 507 -19.85 9.72 62.52
N SER A 508 -19.25 10.81 63.00
CA SER A 508 -19.02 11.02 64.44
C SER A 508 -19.63 12.32 64.94
N LEU A 509 -20.26 12.28 66.12
CA LEU A 509 -20.82 13.47 66.77
C LEU A 509 -19.70 14.45 67.14
N VAL A 510 -19.87 15.73 66.78
CA VAL A 510 -18.96 16.79 67.22
C VAL A 510 -19.31 17.15 68.65
N GLU A 511 -18.35 16.96 69.56
CA GLU A 511 -18.51 17.27 70.98
C GLU A 511 -18.96 18.72 71.21
N GLY A 512 -19.93 18.92 72.10
CA GLY A 512 -20.48 20.25 72.41
C GLY A 512 -21.36 20.87 71.31
N SER A 513 -21.67 20.15 70.22
CA SER A 513 -22.50 20.68 69.13
C SER A 513 -24.01 20.61 69.38
N LEU A 514 -24.45 19.83 70.38
CA LEU A 514 -25.87 19.63 70.69
C LEU A 514 -26.52 20.93 71.19
N ARG A 515 -27.69 21.25 70.65
CA ARG A 515 -28.60 22.28 71.16
C ARG A 515 -30.00 21.71 71.21
N VAL A 516 -30.64 21.79 72.38
CA VAL A 516 -32.02 21.37 72.60
C VAL A 516 -32.87 22.60 72.88
N ALA A 517 -34.04 22.65 72.26
CA ALA A 517 -35.08 23.64 72.51
C ALA A 517 -36.41 22.89 72.72
N ASP A 518 -36.80 22.71 73.96
CA ASP A 518 -38.04 22.10 74.44
C ASP A 518 -38.74 23.05 75.43
N ARG A 519 -39.71 22.57 76.21
CA ARG A 519 -40.52 23.41 77.12
C ARG A 519 -39.69 24.11 78.20
N ASP A 520 -38.69 23.45 78.76
CA ASP A 520 -37.98 23.90 79.96
C ASP A 520 -36.46 23.97 79.81
N GLY A 521 -35.93 23.57 78.65
CA GLY A 521 -34.51 23.58 78.30
C GLY A 521 -33.70 22.49 79.00
N GLN A 522 -34.33 21.47 79.58
CA GLN A 522 -33.64 20.44 80.37
C GLN A 522 -33.14 19.25 79.55
N GLY A 523 -33.54 19.13 78.27
CA GLY A 523 -33.09 18.03 77.42
C GLY A 523 -31.57 17.92 77.32
N ARG A 524 -31.04 16.72 77.58
CA ARG A 524 -29.58 16.50 77.73
C ARG A 524 -29.10 15.29 76.91
N LEU A 525 -27.84 15.36 76.48
CA LEU A 525 -27.18 14.26 75.76
C LEU A 525 -26.85 13.13 76.74
N ILE A 526 -27.30 11.91 76.43
CA ILE A 526 -27.02 10.70 77.22
C ILE A 526 -26.27 9.61 76.43
N GLY A 527 -26.14 9.75 75.10
CA GLY A 527 -25.40 8.84 74.25
C GLY A 527 -24.86 9.51 72.99
N ASN A 528 -23.70 9.06 72.50
CA ASN A 528 -23.06 9.61 71.29
C ASN A 528 -23.18 8.70 70.07
N TYR A 529 -23.46 7.40 70.28
CA TYR A 529 -23.77 6.44 69.22
C TYR A 529 -24.58 5.25 69.80
N PRO A 530 -25.91 5.19 69.59
CA PRO A 530 -26.74 6.23 68.97
C PRO A 530 -26.65 7.58 69.73
N VAL A 531 -26.86 8.68 69.01
CA VAL A 531 -27.03 10.01 69.61
C VAL A 531 -28.37 10.00 70.33
N SER A 532 -28.35 10.08 71.66
CA SER A 532 -29.55 9.94 72.48
C SER A 532 -29.73 11.16 73.38
N VAL A 533 -30.94 11.72 73.41
CA VAL A 533 -31.31 12.91 74.21
C VAL A 533 -32.53 12.57 75.06
N ASP A 534 -32.40 12.61 76.38
CA ASP A 534 -33.52 12.43 77.33
C ASP A 534 -33.97 13.76 77.92
N GLY A 535 -35.08 13.73 78.68
CA GLY A 535 -35.64 14.90 79.37
C GLY A 535 -36.35 15.88 78.42
N LEU A 536 -36.91 15.40 77.31
CA LEU A 536 -37.66 16.25 76.37
C LEU A 536 -39.12 16.40 76.83
N ASP A 537 -39.47 17.61 77.26
CA ASP A 537 -40.84 17.96 77.63
C ASP A 537 -41.57 18.70 76.49
N ILE A 538 -42.67 18.12 76.01
CA ILE A 538 -43.42 18.62 74.84
C ILE A 538 -44.92 18.70 75.15
N GLN A 539 -45.43 19.92 75.30
CA GLN A 539 -46.86 20.15 75.49
C GLN A 539 -47.69 19.64 74.32
N ALA A 540 -48.92 19.22 74.60
CA ALA A 540 -49.89 18.87 73.56
C ALA A 540 -49.99 19.97 72.48
N GLY A 541 -49.78 19.61 71.22
CA GLY A 541 -49.79 20.53 70.07
C GLY A 541 -48.49 21.30 69.80
N GLN A 542 -47.46 21.21 70.66
CA GLN A 542 -46.17 21.92 70.51
C GLN A 542 -45.06 21.03 69.94
N SER A 543 -43.84 21.57 69.79
CA SER A 543 -42.67 20.82 69.29
C SER A 543 -41.40 21.14 70.05
N ALA A 544 -40.55 20.14 70.23
CA ALA A 544 -39.16 20.30 70.63
C ALA A 544 -38.24 20.19 69.40
N THR A 545 -37.10 20.89 69.43
CA THR A 545 -36.09 20.84 68.37
C THR A 545 -34.73 20.49 68.94
N VAL A 546 -34.07 19.50 68.34
CA VAL A 546 -32.72 19.05 68.68
C VAL A 546 -31.82 19.27 67.47
N VAL A 547 -30.73 20.02 67.64
CA VAL A 547 -29.75 20.31 66.59
C VAL A 547 -28.38 19.81 67.02
N TYR A 548 -27.69 19.08 66.14
CA TYR A 548 -26.32 18.62 66.39
C TYR A 548 -25.52 18.54 65.08
N LEU A 549 -24.19 18.45 65.19
CA LEU A 549 -23.27 18.32 64.05
C LEU A 549 -22.62 16.94 64.03
N LEU A 550 -22.61 16.28 62.87
CA LEU A 550 -21.82 15.08 62.62
C LEU A 550 -20.67 15.40 61.65
N ARG A 551 -19.49 14.82 61.89
CA ARG A 551 -18.34 14.88 60.99
C ARG A 551 -18.29 13.63 60.11
N VAL A 552 -18.05 13.80 58.81
CA VAL A 552 -17.80 12.70 57.86
C VAL A 552 -16.38 12.14 58.06
N GLY A 553 -16.26 10.86 58.42
CA GLY A 553 -14.97 10.19 58.63
C GLY A 553 -14.25 9.81 57.32
N ALA A 554 -12.93 9.62 57.41
CA ALA A 554 -12.08 9.30 56.25
C ALA A 554 -12.29 7.89 55.66
N ALA A 555 -12.95 6.98 56.39
CA ALA A 555 -13.22 5.62 55.94
C ALA A 555 -14.61 5.45 55.30
N VAL A 556 -15.40 6.52 55.20
CA VAL A 556 -16.74 6.49 54.61
C VAL A 556 -16.62 6.42 53.09
N ARG A 557 -17.34 5.48 52.47
CA ARG A 557 -17.29 5.24 51.01
C ARG A 557 -18.27 6.16 50.26
N PRO A 558 -17.97 6.52 48.99
CA PRO A 558 -18.92 7.27 48.15
C PRO A 558 -20.28 6.57 48.06
N GLY A 559 -21.35 7.36 47.97
CA GLY A 559 -22.73 6.86 47.90
C GLY A 559 -23.68 7.51 48.91
N SER A 560 -24.89 6.95 49.00
CA SER A 560 -25.96 7.44 49.86
C SER A 560 -25.82 6.93 51.30
N HIS A 561 -25.84 7.85 52.27
CA HIS A 561 -25.74 7.56 53.70
C HIS A 561 -26.96 8.08 54.45
N VAL A 562 -27.69 7.19 55.12
CA VAL A 562 -28.96 7.49 55.79
C VAL A 562 -28.76 7.58 57.30
N ASN A 563 -29.18 8.70 57.89
CA ASN A 563 -29.27 8.88 59.34
C ASN A 563 -30.73 8.75 59.78
N SER A 564 -31.02 7.94 60.79
CA SER A 564 -32.40 7.65 61.27
C SER A 564 -32.63 8.13 62.70
N ALA A 565 -33.84 8.55 63.05
CA ALA A 565 -34.19 8.97 64.40
C ALA A 565 -35.65 8.64 64.75
N TYR A 566 -35.92 8.37 66.02
CA TYR A 566 -37.28 8.24 66.56
C TYR A 566 -37.31 8.78 68.00
N ALA A 567 -38.49 9.21 68.44
CA ALA A 567 -38.77 9.58 69.82
C ALA A 567 -39.60 8.50 70.53
N GLU A 568 -39.33 8.29 71.82
CA GLU A 568 -40.01 7.35 72.70
C GLU A 568 -40.62 8.08 73.91
N ASP A 569 -41.87 7.79 74.21
CA ASP A 569 -42.63 8.33 75.35
C ASP A 569 -43.44 7.20 76.01
N GLY A 570 -43.25 6.96 77.30
CA GLY A 570 -43.97 5.92 78.05
C GLY A 570 -43.87 4.50 77.47
N GLY A 571 -42.77 4.17 76.77
CA GLY A 571 -42.55 2.88 76.10
C GLY A 571 -43.22 2.75 74.73
N LYS A 572 -43.80 3.84 74.21
CA LYS A 572 -44.39 3.94 72.86
C LYS A 572 -43.46 4.70 71.95
N ARG A 573 -43.36 4.27 70.69
CA ARG A 573 -42.48 4.88 69.68
C ARG A 573 -43.27 5.70 68.68
N SER A 574 -42.71 6.84 68.32
CA SER A 574 -43.12 7.67 67.17
C SER A 574 -42.68 7.05 65.85
N ASN A 575 -43.01 7.72 64.73
CA ASN A 575 -42.46 7.38 63.43
C ASN A 575 -40.92 7.50 63.41
N ILE A 576 -40.30 6.75 62.50
CA ILE A 576 -38.87 6.89 62.20
C ILE A 576 -38.71 8.02 61.18
N ALA A 577 -37.94 9.05 61.52
CA ALA A 577 -37.54 10.11 60.61
C ALA A 577 -36.14 9.85 60.07
N THR A 578 -35.95 9.96 58.76
CA THR A 578 -34.66 9.78 58.10
C THR A 578 -34.18 11.07 57.45
N ALA A 579 -32.87 11.25 57.37
CA ALA A 579 -32.24 12.24 56.52
C ALA A 579 -31.02 11.63 55.83
N THR A 580 -30.93 11.84 54.53
CA THR A 580 -29.91 11.25 53.67
C THR A 580 -28.90 12.30 53.24
N VAL A 581 -27.62 11.93 53.26
CA VAL A 581 -26.54 12.69 52.63
C VAL A 581 -25.85 11.84 51.57
N GLU A 582 -25.52 12.46 50.44
CA GLU A 582 -24.77 11.86 49.35
C GLU A 582 -23.30 12.24 49.49
N LEU A 583 -22.45 11.23 49.73
CA LEU A 583 -21.00 11.41 49.68
C LEU A 583 -20.57 11.29 48.21
N VAL A 584 -20.21 12.41 47.60
CA VAL A 584 -19.73 12.44 46.22
C VAL A 584 -18.25 12.07 46.18
N SER A 585 -17.85 11.26 45.19
CA SER A 585 -16.44 11.05 44.87
C SER A 585 -15.80 12.38 44.47
N ASP A 586 -14.57 12.63 44.91
CA ASP A 586 -13.81 13.81 44.50
C ASP A 586 -12.92 13.45 43.30
N PRO A 587 -13.17 14.00 42.10
CA PRO A 587 -12.36 13.68 40.91
C PRO A 587 -10.88 14.02 41.07
N LEU A 588 -10.52 14.94 41.98
CA LEU A 588 -9.13 15.31 42.24
C LEU A 588 -8.42 14.36 43.22
N LEU A 589 -9.17 13.64 44.06
CA LEU A 589 -8.62 12.78 45.10
C LEU A 589 -8.80 11.30 44.76
N ASP A 590 -9.92 10.90 44.18
CA ASP A 590 -10.31 9.48 44.05
C ASP A 590 -9.94 8.86 42.69
N GLU A 591 -9.74 9.67 41.66
CA GLU A 591 -9.42 9.25 40.29
C GLU A 591 -7.95 9.55 39.95
N SER A 592 -7.38 8.78 39.01
CA SER A 592 -6.02 8.97 38.51
C SER A 592 -6.06 9.36 37.04
N LEU A 593 -5.36 10.42 36.68
CA LEU A 593 -5.10 10.77 35.28
C LEU A 593 -4.01 9.85 34.72
N LEU A 594 -4.31 9.13 33.64
CA LEU A 594 -3.26 8.44 32.88
C LEU A 594 -2.83 9.31 31.72
N ILE A 595 -1.52 9.42 31.52
CA ILE A 595 -0.93 10.12 30.38
C ILE A 595 0.16 9.25 29.76
N GLY A 596 0.45 9.46 28.49
CA GLY A 596 1.53 8.75 27.85
C GLY A 596 1.81 9.20 26.44
N THR A 597 2.93 8.72 25.91
CA THR A 597 3.28 8.88 24.50
C THR A 597 3.69 7.54 23.89
N VAL A 598 3.44 7.37 22.59
CA VAL A 598 4.09 6.35 21.76
C VAL A 598 5.09 7.10 20.88
N PHE A 599 6.37 6.72 20.90
CA PHE A 599 7.43 7.49 20.23
C PHE A 599 8.44 6.60 19.50
N ASP A 600 9.12 7.20 18.52
CA ASP A 600 10.20 6.57 17.74
C ASP A 600 11.50 6.55 18.57
N ASP A 601 11.74 5.43 19.26
CA ASP A 601 12.90 5.19 20.12
C ASP A 601 14.07 4.65 19.27
N ARG A 602 14.96 5.56 18.85
CA ARG A 602 16.01 5.30 17.87
C ARG A 602 17.24 4.68 18.50
N ASP A 603 17.63 5.16 19.67
CA ASP A 603 18.82 4.70 20.40
C ASP A 603 18.53 3.55 21.38
N GLU A 604 17.25 3.16 21.51
CA GLU A 604 16.75 2.04 22.32
C GLU A 604 16.93 2.25 23.84
N ASP A 605 16.98 3.50 24.29
CA ASP A 605 17.14 3.85 25.71
C ASP A 605 15.80 3.94 26.49
N ARG A 606 14.67 3.83 25.78
CA ARG A 606 13.28 3.88 26.29
C ARG A 606 12.87 5.25 26.81
N TRP A 607 13.59 6.30 26.46
CA TRP A 607 13.26 7.68 26.74
C TRP A 607 12.94 8.38 25.42
N GLN A 608 12.05 9.38 25.47
CA GLN A 608 11.74 10.16 24.28
C GLN A 608 12.68 11.36 24.20
N ASP A 609 13.66 11.29 23.31
CA ASP A 609 14.75 12.26 23.25
C ASP A 609 14.46 13.51 22.38
N PRO A 610 14.40 14.72 22.98
CA PRO A 610 14.31 15.96 22.21
C PRO A 610 15.68 16.32 21.61
N ALA A 611 15.69 16.70 20.33
CA ALA A 611 16.92 17.06 19.61
C ALA A 611 17.17 18.58 19.50
N ASP A 612 16.32 19.41 20.08
CA ASP A 612 16.46 20.88 20.04
C ASP A 612 17.69 21.39 20.81
N LEU A 613 18.39 22.38 20.25
CA LEU A 613 19.42 23.17 20.94
C LEU A 613 18.78 24.47 21.42
N SER A 614 18.70 24.70 22.74
CA SER A 614 18.20 25.96 23.31
C SER A 614 19.25 26.71 24.11
N ASP A 615 19.06 28.02 24.27
CA ASP A 615 20.00 28.95 24.92
C ASP A 615 21.44 28.83 24.40
N LEU A 616 21.57 28.67 23.10
CA LEU A 616 22.85 28.50 22.43
C LEU A 616 23.68 29.79 22.56
N ARG A 617 24.90 29.67 23.08
CA ARG A 617 25.84 30.77 23.26
C ARG A 617 27.21 30.41 22.70
N VAL A 618 27.83 31.35 22.01
CA VAL A 618 29.17 31.20 21.43
C VAL A 618 30.12 32.29 21.93
N GLN A 619 31.38 31.94 22.15
CA GLN A 619 32.42 32.88 22.57
C GLN A 619 33.81 32.46 22.06
N GLY A 620 34.69 33.43 21.78
CA GLY A 620 36.12 33.22 21.51
C GLY A 620 36.48 32.83 20.08
N GLY A 621 37.71 32.37 19.87
CA GLY A 621 38.19 31.72 18.64
C GLY A 621 39.17 32.51 17.77
N PHE A 622 39.52 33.75 18.12
CA PHE A 622 40.52 34.55 17.40
C PHE A 622 41.18 35.60 18.29
N ALA A 623 42.36 36.07 17.87
CA ALA A 623 43.09 37.11 18.58
C ALA A 623 42.36 38.48 18.51
N PRO A 624 42.16 39.19 19.64
CA PRO A 624 41.37 40.44 19.66
C PRO A 624 41.88 41.53 18.71
N GLY A 625 43.20 41.62 18.49
CA GLY A 625 43.81 42.61 17.60
C GLY A 625 43.57 42.36 16.11
N ALA A 626 43.14 41.15 15.73
CA ALA A 626 42.87 40.81 14.34
C ALA A 626 41.46 41.26 13.89
N TYR A 627 40.52 41.51 14.80
CA TYR A 627 39.14 41.85 14.45
C TYR A 627 38.99 43.24 13.81
N ILE A 628 38.09 43.34 12.83
CA ILE A 628 37.66 44.62 12.25
C ILE A 628 36.32 45.00 12.87
N ALA A 629 36.28 46.16 13.55
CA ALA A 629 35.09 46.65 14.26
C ALA A 629 33.85 46.77 13.34
N ASN A 630 32.67 46.48 13.90
CA ASN A 630 31.37 46.50 13.20
C ASN A 630 31.28 45.53 12.00
N SER A 631 32.06 44.44 12.00
CA SER A 631 32.04 43.47 10.89
C SER A 631 31.26 42.18 11.20
N THR A 632 30.88 41.95 12.45
CA THR A 632 30.13 40.73 12.82
C THR A 632 28.68 40.79 12.35
N THR A 633 28.26 39.73 11.68
CA THR A 633 26.88 39.45 11.31
C THR A 633 26.51 38.03 11.72
N VAL A 634 25.24 37.81 12.06
CA VAL A 634 24.70 36.49 12.38
C VAL A 634 23.50 36.22 11.47
N ASP A 635 23.58 35.12 10.73
CA ASP A 635 22.49 34.60 9.92
C ASP A 635 21.82 33.44 10.65
N ARG A 636 20.53 33.59 10.94
CA ARG A 636 19.69 32.59 11.63
C ARG A 636 18.66 31.95 10.68
N GLY A 637 18.86 32.07 9.36
CA GLY A 637 17.96 31.56 8.32
C GLY A 637 17.19 32.63 7.55
N ASP A 638 17.10 33.85 8.09
CA ASP A 638 16.43 35.01 7.47
C ASP A 638 17.41 36.00 6.81
N GLY A 639 18.67 35.58 6.62
CA GLY A 639 19.76 36.42 6.13
C GLY A 639 20.59 37.05 7.26
N ALA A 640 21.81 37.43 6.90
CA ALA A 640 22.80 37.99 7.82
C ALA A 640 22.35 39.33 8.42
N ARG A 641 22.25 39.40 9.74
CA ARG A 641 21.95 40.63 10.49
C ARG A 641 23.18 41.11 11.26
N PRO A 642 23.48 42.42 11.26
CA PRO A 642 24.62 42.95 12.01
C PRO A 642 24.37 42.81 13.52
N GLU A 643 25.41 42.41 14.25
CA GLU A 643 25.42 42.43 15.72
C GLU A 643 26.12 43.73 16.18
N PRO A 644 25.48 44.58 17.01
CA PRO A 644 26.03 45.87 17.42
C PRO A 644 27.33 45.73 18.22
N ASP A 645 28.41 46.38 17.79
CA ASP A 645 29.72 46.14 18.38
C ASP A 645 30.82 47.16 17.98
N ALA A 646 31.76 47.46 18.89
CA ALA A 646 33.00 48.20 18.57
C ALA A 646 34.31 47.43 18.90
N SER A 647 34.22 46.26 19.56
CA SER A 647 35.35 45.56 20.22
C SER A 647 35.31 44.02 20.10
N SER A 648 34.66 43.52 19.07
CA SER A 648 34.21 42.16 18.75
C SER A 648 33.13 41.56 19.65
N PRO A 649 31.92 41.23 19.15
CA PRO A 649 30.89 40.64 19.98
C PRO A 649 31.17 39.16 20.30
N MET A 650 31.90 38.43 19.43
CA MET A 650 32.29 37.04 19.71
C MET A 650 33.22 36.90 20.93
N LEU A 651 34.03 37.91 21.26
CA LEU A 651 34.89 37.85 22.45
C LEU A 651 34.11 38.06 23.76
N HIS A 652 32.98 38.76 23.69
CA HIS A 652 32.11 39.06 24.84
C HIS A 652 30.96 38.05 24.99
N GLY A 653 30.81 37.15 24.00
CA GLY A 653 29.76 36.14 23.94
C GLY A 653 28.54 36.61 23.16
N ILE A 654 28.06 35.77 22.25
CA ILE A 654 26.86 36.02 21.43
C ILE A 654 25.80 34.98 21.78
N ALA A 655 24.57 35.45 22.03
CA ALA A 655 23.41 34.57 22.13
C ALA A 655 22.89 34.24 20.72
N LEU A 656 23.03 32.97 20.34
CA LEU A 656 22.55 32.46 19.05
C LEU A 656 21.07 32.06 19.14
N GLY A 657 20.58 31.70 20.33
CA GLY A 657 19.18 31.40 20.58
C GLY A 657 18.87 29.91 20.47
N LYS A 658 17.89 29.54 19.65
CA LYS A 658 17.48 28.14 19.43
C LYS A 658 17.85 27.68 18.02
N ILE A 659 18.33 26.45 17.90
CA ILE A 659 18.38 25.72 16.63
C ILE A 659 17.52 24.46 16.81
N ALA A 660 16.53 24.27 15.95
CA ALA A 660 15.64 23.13 16.05
C ALA A 660 16.38 21.80 15.79
N GLY A 661 15.87 20.72 16.36
CA GLY A 661 16.23 19.36 15.98
C GLY A 661 15.66 19.01 14.60
N ARG A 662 16.36 18.13 13.90
CA ARG A 662 15.89 17.59 12.63
C ARG A 662 14.68 16.70 12.89
N GLN A 663 13.71 16.76 12.00
CA GLN A 663 12.49 15.97 12.12
C GLN A 663 12.72 14.51 11.69
N SER A 664 13.63 14.27 10.76
CA SER A 664 13.96 12.93 10.26
C SER A 664 15.37 12.91 9.65
N ASP A 665 15.86 11.73 9.29
CA ASP A 665 17.12 11.60 8.55
C ASP A 665 17.08 12.26 7.15
N ALA A 666 15.89 12.47 6.58
CA ALA A 666 15.72 13.18 5.32
C ALA A 666 15.67 14.72 5.47
N ASP A 667 15.51 15.24 6.69
CA ASP A 667 15.48 16.69 6.96
C ASP A 667 16.90 17.26 6.87
N PRO A 668 17.23 18.14 5.90
CA PRO A 668 18.61 18.52 5.63
C PRO A 668 19.21 19.35 6.74
N VAL A 669 20.41 18.97 7.20
CA VAL A 669 21.16 19.69 8.25
C VAL A 669 21.34 21.17 7.92
N ALA A 670 21.46 21.53 6.63
CA ALA A 670 21.63 22.92 6.20
C ALA A 670 20.46 23.85 6.63
N ALA A 671 19.24 23.31 6.78
CA ALA A 671 18.10 24.06 7.28
C ALA A 671 18.15 24.33 8.80
N HIS A 672 19.07 23.67 9.51
CA HIS A 672 19.25 23.74 10.96
C HIS A 672 20.62 24.31 11.30
N THR A 673 20.96 25.45 10.68
CA THR A 673 22.25 26.12 10.86
C THR A 673 22.11 27.59 11.28
N VAL A 674 23.10 28.06 12.02
CA VAL A 674 23.32 29.48 12.31
C VAL A 674 24.75 29.81 11.92
N THR A 675 24.93 30.85 11.10
CA THR A 675 26.26 31.27 10.63
C THR A 675 26.65 32.60 11.26
N ILE A 676 27.82 32.65 11.88
CA ILE A 676 28.42 33.90 12.37
C ILE A 676 29.53 34.27 11.39
N SER A 677 29.42 35.43 10.75
CA SER A 677 30.41 35.96 9.80
C SER A 677 31.09 37.19 10.38
N GLN A 678 32.41 37.29 10.26
CA GLN A 678 33.18 38.47 10.67
C GLN A 678 34.40 38.70 9.77
N LEU A 679 34.95 39.92 9.77
CA LEU A 679 36.18 40.25 9.06
C LEU A 679 37.36 40.35 10.03
N LEU A 680 38.46 39.66 9.69
CA LEU A 680 39.74 39.75 10.38
C LEU A 680 40.81 40.36 9.45
N ARG A 681 41.72 41.17 9.99
CA ARG A 681 42.88 41.73 9.28
C ARG A 681 43.87 40.63 8.88
N GLU A 682 44.01 39.63 9.74
CA GLU A 682 44.86 38.45 9.57
C GLU A 682 44.18 37.23 10.18
N PRO A 683 44.40 36.00 9.68
CA PRO A 683 43.74 34.78 10.16
C PRO A 683 44.42 34.26 11.45
N SER A 684 44.41 35.08 12.51
CA SER A 684 45.02 34.77 13.81
C SER A 684 43.98 34.13 14.75
N PHE A 685 44.01 32.81 14.87
CA PHE A 685 43.06 32.00 15.66
C PHE A 685 43.62 31.60 17.02
N THR A 686 42.73 31.39 17.99
CA THR A 686 43.04 31.00 19.39
C THR A 686 42.26 29.75 19.81
N ASP A 687 42.70 29.07 20.86
CA ASP A 687 42.09 27.82 21.36
C ASP A 687 40.88 28.03 22.30
N ASP A 688 40.36 29.25 22.38
CA ASP A 688 39.34 29.66 23.34
C ASP A 688 37.91 29.67 22.76
N PHE A 689 37.70 29.16 21.55
CA PHE A 689 36.35 29.02 20.99
C PHE A 689 35.53 28.02 21.81
N VAL A 690 34.35 28.45 22.24
CA VAL A 690 33.41 27.62 22.99
C VAL A 690 31.97 27.92 22.55
N LEU A 691 31.20 26.86 22.34
CA LEU A 691 29.76 26.87 22.11
C LEU A 691 29.10 26.07 23.25
N THR A 692 28.08 26.63 23.89
CA THR A 692 27.32 25.97 24.97
C THR A 692 25.81 26.06 24.72
N ASN A 693 25.05 25.11 25.25
CA ASN A 693 23.59 25.11 25.25
C ASN A 693 23.01 24.74 26.63
N ALA A 694 21.70 24.86 26.79
CA ALA A 694 20.99 24.50 28.03
C ALA A 694 21.00 23.00 28.32
N GLN A 695 20.97 22.15 27.27
CA GLN A 695 20.95 20.69 27.39
C GLN A 695 22.28 20.12 27.94
N GLY A 696 23.34 20.94 28.01
CA GLY A 696 24.63 20.57 28.61
C GLY A 696 25.66 20.02 27.63
N VAL A 697 25.49 20.27 26.32
CA VAL A 697 26.48 20.05 25.28
C VAL A 697 27.39 21.27 25.15
N THR A 698 28.70 21.05 25.24
CA THR A 698 29.73 22.08 25.01
C THR A 698 30.63 21.66 23.85
N VAL A 699 30.71 22.48 22.81
CA VAL A 699 31.65 22.28 21.69
C VAL A 699 32.80 23.25 21.84
N ARG A 700 34.03 22.73 21.89
CA ARG A 700 35.26 23.52 21.90
C ARG A 700 35.97 23.38 20.56
N MET A 701 36.56 24.45 20.06
CA MET A 701 37.35 24.45 18.82
C MET A 701 38.74 25.00 19.08
N ASP A 702 39.78 24.32 18.59
CA ASP A 702 41.16 24.79 18.66
C ASP A 702 41.50 25.78 17.53
N ALA A 703 42.70 26.37 17.60
CA ALA A 703 43.21 27.30 16.60
C ALA A 703 43.36 26.65 15.21
N ALA A 704 43.53 25.32 15.13
CA ALA A 704 43.59 24.58 13.87
C ALA A 704 42.20 24.30 13.27
N GLY A 705 41.14 24.44 14.05
CA GLY A 705 39.74 24.21 13.65
C GLY A 705 39.20 22.83 14.02
N ASN A 706 39.94 22.03 14.80
CA ASN A 706 39.45 20.76 15.29
C ASN A 706 38.47 20.98 16.44
N THR A 707 37.39 20.21 16.46
CA THR A 707 36.34 20.32 17.47
C THR A 707 36.34 19.14 18.44
N ARG A 708 35.93 19.41 19.68
CA ARG A 708 35.69 18.42 20.73
C ARG A 708 34.38 18.72 21.43
N VAL A 709 33.58 17.69 21.66
CA VAL A 709 32.29 17.77 22.36
C VAL A 709 32.44 17.26 23.80
N GLU A 710 31.97 18.05 24.76
CA GLU A 710 31.81 17.68 26.17
C GLU A 710 30.32 17.61 26.49
N ARG A 711 29.89 16.59 27.24
CA ARG A 711 28.48 16.42 27.65
C ARG A 711 28.35 16.46 29.17
N SER A 712 27.35 17.16 29.65
CA SER A 712 26.98 17.31 31.07
C SER A 712 25.45 17.47 31.17
N GLY A 713 24.88 17.53 32.37
CA GLY A 713 23.43 17.71 32.53
C GLY A 713 22.63 16.59 31.86
N ASP A 714 21.61 16.96 31.08
CA ASP A 714 20.73 16.00 30.38
C ASP A 714 21.46 15.31 29.23
N ALA A 715 22.33 16.02 28.49
CA ALA A 715 23.22 15.43 27.50
C ALA A 715 24.21 14.42 28.10
N GLY A 716 24.61 14.60 29.36
CA GLY A 716 25.46 13.65 30.07
C GLY A 716 24.73 12.37 30.51
N LYS A 717 23.39 12.42 30.60
CA LYS A 717 22.52 11.29 30.96
C LYS A 717 21.95 10.55 29.75
N GLY A 718 22.16 11.08 28.54
CA GLY A 718 21.55 10.55 27.31
C GLY A 718 20.07 10.90 27.18
N LEU A 719 19.59 12.00 27.78
CA LEU A 719 18.18 12.43 27.72
C LEU A 719 17.95 13.50 26.64
N THR A 720 18.75 13.48 25.57
CA THR A 720 18.66 14.44 24.47
C THR A 720 19.37 13.93 23.22
N GLY A 721 18.64 13.98 22.11
CA GLY A 721 19.14 13.68 20.77
C GLY A 721 19.95 14.80 20.14
N ALA A 722 20.26 15.88 20.88
CA ALA A 722 20.98 17.04 20.32
C ALA A 722 22.44 16.70 19.94
N ASP A 723 22.84 17.07 18.72
CA ASP A 723 24.18 16.84 18.17
C ASP A 723 24.73 18.09 17.45
N PRO A 724 25.18 19.12 18.20
CA PRO A 724 25.74 20.33 17.60
C PRO A 724 27.13 20.08 17.00
N LYS A 725 27.37 20.61 15.81
CA LYS A 725 28.69 20.66 15.17
C LYS A 725 29.04 22.10 14.78
N VAL A 726 30.33 22.38 14.75
CA VAL A 726 30.84 23.71 14.37
C VAL A 726 31.93 23.54 13.33
N GLU A 727 31.80 24.29 12.23
CA GLU A 727 32.80 24.39 11.17
C GLU A 727 33.27 25.84 11.05
N ARG A 728 34.59 26.04 10.87
CA ARG A 728 35.16 27.36 10.58
C ARG A 728 35.64 27.42 9.12
N ARG A 729 35.10 28.34 8.33
CA ARG A 729 35.52 28.61 6.95
C ARG A 729 36.19 29.98 6.85
N VAL A 730 37.29 30.05 6.10
CA VAL A 730 38.09 31.26 5.94
C VAL A 730 38.26 31.56 4.46
N ALA A 731 37.90 32.77 4.04
CA ALA A 731 38.04 33.25 2.66
C ALA A 731 38.69 34.63 2.62
N GLN A 732 39.44 34.91 1.55
CA GLN A 732 40.01 36.25 1.35
C GLN A 732 38.90 37.23 0.94
N ALA A 733 38.88 38.42 1.53
CA ALA A 733 37.86 39.45 1.30
C ALA A 733 38.50 40.84 1.18
N GLU A 734 37.74 41.81 0.64
CA GLU A 734 38.22 43.19 0.57
C GLU A 734 38.48 43.74 1.98
N GLY A 735 39.74 44.11 2.26
CA GLY A 735 40.16 44.60 3.56
C GLY A 735 40.60 43.54 4.59
N GLY A 736 40.68 42.25 4.23
CA GLY A 736 41.21 41.19 5.11
C GLY A 736 40.75 39.78 4.75
N TYR A 737 40.30 39.03 5.76
CA TYR A 737 39.79 37.66 5.67
C TYR A 737 38.39 37.59 6.27
N ARG A 738 37.43 37.04 5.52
CA ARG A 738 36.10 36.68 6.03
C ARG A 738 36.20 35.33 6.74
N VAL A 739 35.75 35.28 7.98
CA VAL A 739 35.68 34.07 8.80
C VAL A 739 34.23 33.77 9.12
N ASP A 740 33.77 32.59 8.70
CA ASP A 740 32.44 32.09 8.94
C ASP A 740 32.51 30.92 9.93
N TYR A 741 31.82 31.05 11.07
CA TYR A 741 31.56 29.95 12.01
C TYR A 741 30.15 29.44 11.75
N ILE A 742 30.06 28.23 11.20
CA ILE A 742 28.79 27.57 10.86
C ILE A 742 28.48 26.60 11.99
N VAL A 743 27.43 26.89 12.75
CA VAL A 743 26.92 26.01 13.80
C VAL A 743 25.73 25.23 13.25
N SER A 744 25.78 23.91 13.27
CA SER A 744 24.73 23.03 12.75
C SER A 744 24.20 22.07 13.83
N ASN A 745 22.90 21.75 13.79
CA ASN A 745 22.34 20.68 14.60
C ASN A 745 22.12 19.42 13.75
N HIS A 746 22.82 18.34 14.09
CA HIS A 746 22.68 17.05 13.42
C HIS A 746 21.68 16.11 14.12
N GLY A 747 21.22 16.47 15.32
CA GLY A 747 20.32 15.67 16.13
C GLY A 747 18.96 15.47 15.46
N VAL A 748 18.38 14.27 15.58
CA VAL A 748 17.07 13.93 15.03
C VAL A 748 16.10 13.64 16.18
N ASP A 749 14.97 14.32 16.16
CA ASP A 749 13.99 14.32 17.24
C ASP A 749 13.22 13.00 17.32
N GLU A 750 13.15 12.38 18.50
CA GLU A 750 12.38 11.15 18.73
C GLU A 750 10.89 11.46 18.84
N ARG A 751 10.27 11.60 17.68
CA ARG A 751 8.90 12.09 17.57
C ARG A 751 7.90 11.04 18.00
N GLY A 752 6.76 11.52 18.49
CA GLY A 752 5.63 10.66 18.76
C GLY A 752 5.00 10.11 17.49
N ILE A 753 4.50 8.89 17.56
CA ILE A 753 3.92 8.14 16.46
C ILE A 753 2.39 8.28 16.50
N PRO A 754 1.76 8.90 15.48
CA PRO A 754 0.33 9.14 15.47
C PRO A 754 -0.49 7.91 15.06
N GLY A 755 -1.77 7.86 15.46
CA GLY A 755 -2.72 6.84 15.02
C GLY A 755 -2.49 5.43 15.60
N VAL A 756 -1.66 5.31 16.65
CA VAL A 756 -1.35 4.02 17.27
C VAL A 756 -2.46 3.65 18.24
N ARG A 757 -2.98 2.43 18.11
CA ARG A 757 -4.04 1.92 19.01
C ARG A 757 -3.47 1.31 20.28
N LEU A 758 -4.08 1.65 21.40
CA LEU A 758 -3.79 1.16 22.75
C LEU A 758 -5.08 0.57 23.35
N ALA A 759 -4.96 -0.49 24.15
CA ALA A 759 -6.08 -1.16 24.78
C ALA A 759 -5.79 -1.50 26.25
N SER A 760 -6.78 -1.29 27.12
CA SER A 760 -6.76 -1.79 28.51
C SER A 760 -7.48 -3.14 28.62
N VAL A 761 -7.17 -3.89 29.68
CA VAL A 761 -7.90 -5.14 30.02
C VAL A 761 -9.36 -4.90 30.45
N GLU A 762 -9.73 -3.65 30.70
CA GLU A 762 -11.09 -3.21 31.08
C GLU A 762 -11.92 -2.84 29.83
N GLY A 763 -11.38 -3.05 28.62
CA GLY A 763 -12.08 -2.78 27.36
C GLY A 763 -11.99 -1.33 26.87
N LEU A 764 -11.11 -0.51 27.46
CA LEU A 764 -10.86 0.85 26.99
C LEU A 764 -9.94 0.80 25.77
N LEU A 765 -10.32 1.50 24.70
CA LEU A 765 -9.55 1.64 23.46
C LEU A 765 -9.17 3.11 23.28
N ILE A 766 -7.90 3.38 22.97
CA ILE A 766 -7.33 4.71 22.79
C ILE A 766 -6.52 4.74 21.50
N GLU A 767 -6.49 5.89 20.83
CA GLU A 767 -5.64 6.15 19.68
C GLU A 767 -4.77 7.39 19.94
N THR A 768 -3.50 7.38 19.53
CA THR A 768 -2.60 8.50 19.74
C THR A 768 -2.89 9.68 18.81
N ASP A 769 -2.70 10.91 19.32
CA ASP A 769 -2.82 12.14 18.53
C ASP A 769 -1.69 12.31 17.50
N GLN A 770 -1.72 13.41 16.73
CA GLN A 770 -0.70 13.70 15.71
C GLN A 770 0.75 13.80 16.25
N PHE A 771 0.92 13.90 17.57
CA PHE A 771 2.19 13.97 18.26
C PHE A 771 2.48 12.70 19.08
N GLY A 772 1.74 11.60 18.83
CA GLY A 772 1.89 10.34 19.53
C GLY A 772 1.42 10.33 20.99
N ARG A 773 0.71 11.37 21.44
CA ARG A 773 0.30 11.52 22.85
C ARG A 773 -1.11 10.98 23.07
N TYR A 774 -1.38 10.57 24.32
CA TYR A 774 -2.71 10.16 24.74
C TYR A 774 -2.92 10.41 26.24
N HIS A 775 -4.19 10.47 26.66
CA HIS A 775 -4.56 10.54 28.07
C HIS A 775 -5.88 9.80 28.33
N LEU A 776 -6.09 9.37 29.58
CA LEU A 776 -7.33 8.80 30.07
C LEU A 776 -7.69 9.46 31.39
N GLU A 777 -8.90 9.99 31.46
CA GLU A 777 -9.52 10.55 32.67
C GLU A 777 -10.49 9.54 33.28
N GLY A 778 -10.92 9.76 34.53
CA GLY A 778 -11.93 8.91 35.16
C GLY A 778 -11.42 7.52 35.58
N VAL A 779 -10.11 7.28 35.56
CA VAL A 779 -9.57 5.95 35.90
C VAL A 779 -9.51 5.81 37.41
N ALA A 780 -10.33 4.94 37.98
CA ALA A 780 -10.32 4.68 39.42
C ALA A 780 -8.91 4.28 39.91
N GLY A 781 -8.39 4.94 40.96
CA GLY A 781 -7.08 4.61 41.54
C GLY A 781 -7.09 3.33 42.40
N GLY A 782 -8.28 2.81 42.71
CA GLY A 782 -8.47 1.70 43.66
C GLY A 782 -8.45 2.17 45.13
N PRO A 783 -8.40 1.25 46.11
CA PRO A 783 -8.40 1.62 47.53
C PRO A 783 -7.17 2.45 47.91
N TRP A 784 -7.33 3.56 48.63
CA TRP A 784 -6.23 4.48 49.00
C TRP A 784 -5.01 3.79 49.63
N GLU A 785 -5.25 2.77 50.46
CA GLU A 785 -4.19 2.04 51.17
C GLU A 785 -3.32 1.15 50.26
N ARG A 786 -3.84 0.74 49.10
CA ARG A 786 -3.22 -0.29 48.25
C ARG A 786 -3.10 0.11 46.79
N GLY A 787 -3.83 1.11 46.31
CA GLY A 787 -3.96 1.39 44.89
C GLY A 787 -4.47 0.17 44.11
N ARG A 788 -4.31 0.17 42.79
CA ARG A 788 -4.52 -1.02 41.94
C ARG A 788 -3.51 -1.11 40.81
N ASN A 789 -3.27 -2.31 40.29
CA ASN A 789 -2.47 -2.47 39.08
C ASN A 789 -3.35 -2.19 37.85
N PHE A 790 -2.81 -1.46 36.90
CA PHE A 790 -3.45 -1.15 35.63
C PHE A 790 -2.55 -1.62 34.49
N VAL A 791 -3.16 -2.26 33.49
CA VAL A 791 -2.47 -2.89 32.36
C VAL A 791 -2.91 -2.20 31.08
N LEU A 792 -1.93 -1.71 30.33
CA LEU A 792 -2.14 -1.07 29.03
C LEU A 792 -1.27 -1.75 27.98
N LYS A 793 -1.86 -2.03 26.82
CA LYS A 793 -1.20 -2.74 25.72
C LYS A 793 -1.27 -1.94 24.43
N LEU A 794 -0.15 -1.84 23.72
CA LEU A 794 -0.08 -1.30 22.36
C LEU A 794 -0.45 -2.39 21.35
N ASP A 795 -1.24 -2.05 20.33
CA ASP A 795 -1.56 -2.93 19.19
C ASP A 795 -0.53 -2.80 18.05
N PRO A 796 0.36 -3.79 17.86
CA PRO A 796 1.40 -3.71 16.83
C PRO A 796 0.86 -3.67 15.41
N ALA A 797 -0.40 -4.08 15.17
CA ALA A 797 -1.01 -4.04 13.83
C ALA A 797 -1.25 -2.60 13.33
N THR A 798 -1.18 -1.61 14.22
CA THR A 798 -1.26 -0.18 13.86
C THR A 798 0.08 0.46 13.53
N LEU A 799 1.19 -0.27 13.70
CA LEU A 799 2.52 0.21 13.38
C LEU A 799 2.91 -0.15 11.94
N PRO A 800 3.79 0.65 11.31
CA PRO A 800 4.37 0.30 10.02
C PRO A 800 5.01 -1.10 10.00
N PRO A 801 4.93 -1.85 8.89
CA PRO A 801 5.61 -3.13 8.76
C PRO A 801 7.12 -3.01 9.00
N GLY A 802 7.66 -3.84 9.89
CA GLY A 802 9.09 -3.82 10.26
C GLY A 802 9.43 -3.02 11.51
N SER A 803 8.46 -2.36 12.15
CA SER A 803 8.64 -1.72 13.46
C SER A 803 8.96 -2.73 14.58
N LYS A 804 9.85 -2.34 15.51
CA LYS A 804 10.26 -3.15 16.67
C LYS A 804 9.89 -2.42 17.97
N LEU A 805 9.20 -3.08 18.90
CA LEU A 805 8.96 -2.52 20.23
C LEU A 805 10.25 -2.51 21.06
N THR A 806 10.58 -1.37 21.68
CA THR A 806 11.75 -1.20 22.56
C THR A 806 11.37 -1.20 24.05
N THR A 807 10.09 -0.97 24.33
CA THR A 807 9.46 -1.07 25.66
C THR A 807 8.64 -2.35 25.81
N ASP A 808 8.39 -2.76 27.05
CA ASP A 808 7.56 -3.93 27.34
C ASP A 808 6.11 -3.70 26.88
N ASN A 809 5.50 -4.72 26.28
CA ASN A 809 4.11 -4.68 25.85
C ASN A 809 3.40 -6.00 26.20
N PRO A 810 2.50 -6.03 27.21
CA PRO A 810 1.85 -4.88 27.87
C PRO A 810 2.70 -4.22 28.97
N LEU A 811 2.42 -2.93 29.23
CA LEU A 811 2.92 -2.22 30.41
C LEU A 811 1.98 -2.41 31.60
N VAL A 812 2.58 -2.60 32.77
CA VAL A 812 1.86 -2.67 34.05
C VAL A 812 2.40 -1.59 34.97
N ARG A 813 1.50 -0.76 35.52
CA ARG A 813 1.82 0.24 36.55
C ARG A 813 0.79 0.22 37.66
N ARG A 814 1.20 0.67 38.84
CA ARG A 814 0.31 0.85 39.99
C ARG A 814 -0.32 2.23 39.93
N LEU A 815 -1.64 2.29 39.99
CA LEU A 815 -2.41 3.51 40.14
C LEU A 815 -2.67 3.78 41.62
N THR A 816 -2.58 5.06 41.98
CA THR A 816 -2.91 5.57 43.31
C THR A 816 -3.89 6.73 43.12
N PRO A 817 -5.00 6.76 43.86
CA PRO A 817 -5.98 7.85 43.76
C PRO A 817 -5.32 9.24 43.84
N GLY A 818 -5.72 10.15 42.93
CA GLY A 818 -5.22 11.53 42.87
C GLY A 818 -3.79 11.70 42.31
N VAL A 819 -3.10 10.61 41.99
CA VAL A 819 -1.73 10.65 41.45
C VAL A 819 -1.75 10.33 39.95
N PRO A 820 -1.29 11.25 39.07
CA PRO A 820 -1.13 10.97 37.66
C PRO A 820 -0.08 9.88 37.44
N VAL A 821 -0.35 8.97 36.50
CA VAL A 821 0.56 7.87 36.17
C VAL A 821 0.86 7.89 34.68
N ARG A 822 2.14 7.73 34.35
CA ARG A 822 2.64 7.82 32.98
C ARG A 822 2.92 6.44 32.38
N PHE A 823 2.48 6.24 31.13
CA PHE A 823 2.69 5.03 30.32
C PHE A 823 3.31 5.42 28.96
N ASP A 824 4.62 5.37 28.85
CA ASP A 824 5.30 5.68 27.59
C ASP A 824 5.72 4.38 26.87
N PHE A 825 5.48 4.32 25.56
CA PHE A 825 5.83 3.19 24.70
C PHE A 825 6.84 3.62 23.63
N GLY A 826 8.06 3.10 23.74
CA GLY A 826 9.08 3.21 22.70
C GLY A 826 8.89 2.16 21.60
N VAL A 827 9.01 2.61 20.35
CA VAL A 827 8.98 1.80 19.13
C VAL A 827 10.12 2.25 18.23
N LYS A 828 10.96 1.35 17.75
CA LYS A 828 11.94 1.65 16.71
C LYS A 828 11.33 1.47 15.34
N LEU A 829 11.22 2.55 14.56
CA LEU A 829 10.72 2.50 13.19
C LEU A 829 11.79 1.95 12.22
N PRO A 830 11.37 1.27 11.12
CA PRO A 830 12.32 0.81 10.11
C PRO A 830 12.96 2.01 9.38
N PRO A 831 14.26 1.95 9.05
CA PRO A 831 14.92 3.01 8.31
C PRO A 831 14.32 3.11 6.90
N GLY A 832 13.78 4.28 6.56
CA GLY A 832 13.19 4.52 5.25
C GLY A 832 13.08 6.00 4.96
N GLU A 833 13.95 6.51 4.09
CA GLU A 833 13.72 7.79 3.44
C GLU A 833 12.58 7.60 2.42
N ILE A 834 11.42 8.19 2.69
CA ILE A 834 10.37 8.34 1.68
C ILE A 834 10.63 9.69 1.02
N PRO A 835 11.25 9.75 -0.17
CA PRO A 835 11.50 11.02 -0.82
C PRO A 835 10.17 11.72 -1.11
N GLY A 836 10.04 12.96 -0.63
CA GLY A 836 8.91 13.83 -0.98
C GLY A 836 8.86 14.10 -2.49
N PRO A 837 7.74 14.65 -3.00
CA PRO A 837 7.63 15.02 -4.41
C PRO A 837 8.68 16.09 -4.74
N LYS A 838 9.65 15.75 -5.59
CA LYS A 838 10.53 16.74 -6.21
C LYS A 838 9.68 17.65 -7.11
N GLN A 839 9.85 18.96 -7.00
CA GLN A 839 9.25 19.92 -7.92
C GLN A 839 10.27 20.24 -9.01
N ASP A 840 10.09 19.65 -10.19
CA ASP A 840 10.93 19.96 -11.35
C ASP A 840 10.44 21.26 -12.01
N VAL A 841 11.37 22.17 -12.31
CA VAL A 841 11.08 23.43 -13.02
C VAL A 841 11.33 23.25 -14.51
N GLU A 842 10.31 23.50 -15.35
CA GLU A 842 10.44 23.49 -16.81
C GLU A 842 10.67 24.93 -17.34
N LEU A 843 11.80 25.14 -18.02
CA LEU A 843 12.22 26.44 -18.58
C LEU A 843 12.28 26.36 -20.11
N ARG A 844 11.53 27.21 -20.81
CA ARG A 844 11.39 27.11 -22.29
C ARG A 844 12.11 28.22 -23.02
N ILE A 845 12.93 27.83 -24.00
CA ILE A 845 13.69 28.77 -24.82
C ILE A 845 13.00 28.95 -26.18
N GLY A 846 12.63 30.20 -26.48
CA GLY A 846 12.06 30.59 -27.77
C GLY A 846 13.12 30.76 -28.88
N GLU A 847 12.68 30.76 -30.14
CA GLU A 847 13.54 30.78 -31.34
C GLU A 847 14.45 32.03 -31.45
N VAL A 848 14.05 33.15 -30.84
CA VAL A 848 14.80 34.41 -30.90
C VAL A 848 16.13 34.41 -30.12
N PHE A 849 16.32 33.41 -29.24
CA PHE A 849 17.48 33.28 -28.36
C PHE A 849 18.80 33.08 -29.12
N PHE A 850 18.71 32.51 -30.33
CA PHE A 850 19.85 32.20 -31.18
C PHE A 850 19.87 33.07 -32.44
N ASP A 851 21.03 33.17 -33.08
CA ASP A 851 21.13 33.71 -34.44
C ASP A 851 20.42 32.80 -35.46
N ALA A 852 19.87 33.39 -36.52
CA ALA A 852 19.13 32.66 -37.56
C ALA A 852 20.04 31.60 -38.21
N GLY A 853 19.57 30.34 -38.27
CA GLY A 853 20.35 29.21 -38.77
C GLY A 853 21.59 28.84 -37.95
N SER A 854 21.77 29.39 -36.75
CA SER A 854 22.96 29.20 -35.91
C SER A 854 22.59 28.73 -34.49
N ALA A 855 23.57 28.14 -33.80
CA ALA A 855 23.51 27.77 -32.38
C ALA A 855 24.14 28.83 -31.46
N ALA A 856 24.66 29.94 -32.00
CA ALA A 856 25.22 31.02 -31.21
C ALA A 856 24.11 31.74 -30.42
N VAL A 857 24.28 31.80 -29.09
CA VAL A 857 23.41 32.58 -28.20
C VAL A 857 23.73 34.06 -28.40
N LYS A 858 22.72 34.89 -28.65
CA LYS A 858 22.95 36.33 -28.84
C LYS A 858 23.40 36.96 -27.51
N PRO A 859 24.40 37.85 -27.52
CA PRO A 859 24.89 38.51 -26.30
C PRO A 859 23.79 39.21 -25.48
N ALA A 860 22.76 39.73 -26.15
CA ALA A 860 21.61 40.39 -25.50
C ALA A 860 20.78 39.45 -24.59
N TYR A 861 20.90 38.13 -24.73
CA TYR A 861 20.17 37.13 -23.93
C TYR A 861 21.03 36.43 -22.86
N LEU A 862 22.27 36.87 -22.63
CA LEU A 862 23.09 36.37 -21.52
C LEU A 862 22.42 36.57 -20.13
N PRO A 863 21.72 37.69 -19.83
CA PRO A 863 20.98 37.82 -18.58
C PRO A 863 19.85 36.78 -18.40
N ALA A 864 19.29 36.26 -19.50
CA ALA A 864 18.31 35.18 -19.42
C ALA A 864 18.95 33.85 -19.03
N VAL A 865 20.22 33.61 -19.38
CA VAL A 865 21.00 32.46 -18.91
C VAL A 865 21.20 32.51 -17.41
N GLU A 866 21.49 33.70 -16.85
CA GLU A 866 21.62 33.90 -15.40
C GLU A 866 20.28 33.64 -14.67
N ASN A 867 19.17 34.15 -15.20
CA ASN A 867 17.84 33.87 -14.64
C ASN A 867 17.46 32.38 -14.70
N MET A 868 17.86 31.66 -15.76
CA MET A 868 17.69 30.21 -15.82
C MET A 868 18.52 29.52 -14.74
N ALA A 869 19.78 29.93 -14.55
CA ALA A 869 20.63 29.40 -13.49
C ALA A 869 20.03 29.66 -12.09
N ASP A 870 19.43 30.82 -11.83
CA ASP A 870 18.74 31.13 -10.57
C ASP A 870 17.59 30.16 -10.28
N LYS A 871 16.80 29.82 -11.31
CA LYS A 871 15.71 28.86 -11.16
C LYS A 871 16.23 27.46 -10.90
N VAL A 872 17.28 27.03 -11.60
CA VAL A 872 17.94 25.75 -11.33
C VAL A 872 18.51 25.70 -9.90
N ARG A 873 19.09 26.80 -9.41
CA ARG A 873 19.56 26.92 -8.01
C ARG A 873 18.41 26.84 -7.01
N GLN A 874 17.29 27.52 -7.30
CA GLN A 874 16.11 27.56 -6.43
C GLN A 874 15.46 26.18 -6.25
N TYR A 875 15.36 25.39 -7.33
CA TYR A 875 14.66 24.11 -7.33
C TYR A 875 15.59 22.89 -7.21
N GLY A 876 16.91 23.10 -7.12
CA GLY A 876 17.91 22.02 -6.98
C GLY A 876 18.04 21.13 -8.20
N GLY A 877 17.52 21.57 -9.36
CA GLY A 877 17.42 20.83 -10.61
C GLY A 877 16.41 21.49 -11.56
N GLY A 878 16.13 20.85 -12.69
CA GLY A 878 15.11 21.31 -13.63
C GLY A 878 15.33 20.83 -15.06
N GLU A 879 14.37 21.12 -15.93
CA GLU A 879 14.43 20.80 -17.35
C GLU A 879 14.38 22.08 -18.20
N ILE A 880 15.36 22.27 -19.08
CA ILE A 880 15.35 23.34 -20.08
C ILE A 880 14.91 22.74 -21.42
N VAL A 881 13.81 23.24 -21.96
CA VAL A 881 13.23 22.75 -23.21
C VAL A 881 13.52 23.71 -24.36
N ILE A 882 14.07 23.15 -25.44
CA ILE A 882 14.35 23.81 -26.71
C ILE A 882 13.45 23.19 -27.78
N THR A 883 12.72 24.03 -28.50
CA THR A 883 11.79 23.57 -29.54
C THR A 883 12.54 23.30 -30.85
N ALA A 884 12.24 22.18 -31.50
CA ALA A 884 12.76 21.81 -32.81
C ALA A 884 11.71 22.07 -33.92
N ASN A 885 11.38 23.34 -34.17
CA ASN A 885 10.55 23.73 -35.31
C ASN A 885 11.42 24.46 -36.36
N GLY A 886 11.42 23.98 -37.61
CA GLY A 886 11.85 24.76 -38.77
C GLY A 886 13.21 24.41 -39.41
N ASP A 887 14.29 24.19 -38.64
CA ASP A 887 15.67 24.24 -39.19
C ASP A 887 16.54 22.97 -38.97
N SER A 888 15.93 21.79 -38.86
CA SER A 888 16.52 20.45 -38.56
C SER A 888 16.82 20.17 -37.08
N GLU A 889 16.53 18.94 -36.65
CA GLU A 889 16.76 18.42 -35.31
C GLU A 889 18.26 18.44 -34.93
N ALA A 890 19.14 18.41 -35.92
CA ALA A 890 20.58 18.56 -35.75
C ALA A 890 21.00 19.99 -35.34
N LEU A 891 20.29 21.04 -35.76
CA LEU A 891 20.57 22.41 -35.32
C LEU A 891 20.01 22.68 -33.91
N ALA A 892 18.84 22.12 -33.60
CA ALA A 892 18.25 22.20 -32.26
C ALA A 892 19.16 21.52 -31.21
N MET A 893 19.86 20.47 -31.60
CA MET A 893 20.91 19.82 -30.81
C MET A 893 22.11 20.74 -30.54
N ASP A 894 22.65 21.42 -31.56
CA ASP A 894 23.76 22.36 -31.35
C ASP A 894 23.36 23.50 -30.41
N ARG A 895 22.11 23.97 -30.52
CA ARG A 895 21.52 24.98 -29.63
C ARG A 895 21.44 24.49 -28.18
N ALA A 896 21.07 23.23 -27.95
CA ALA A 896 21.07 22.61 -26.62
C ALA A 896 22.47 22.56 -26.00
N LEU A 897 23.48 22.16 -26.77
CA LEU A 897 24.87 22.16 -26.32
C LEU A 897 25.40 23.57 -26.04
N ALA A 898 25.01 24.56 -26.86
CA ALA A 898 25.39 25.96 -26.64
C ALA A 898 24.80 26.52 -25.33
N VAL A 899 23.54 26.21 -25.03
CA VAL A 899 22.88 26.59 -23.77
C VAL A 899 23.54 25.89 -22.58
N ARG A 900 23.82 24.58 -22.68
CA ARG A 900 24.55 23.84 -21.65
C ARG A 900 25.88 24.48 -21.32
N LYS A 901 26.67 24.78 -22.36
CA LYS A 901 27.99 25.40 -22.22
C LYS A 901 27.93 26.80 -21.60
N ALA A 902 26.88 27.56 -21.91
CA ALA A 902 26.67 28.85 -21.26
C ALA A 902 26.35 28.67 -19.75
N LEU A 903 25.54 27.67 -19.39
CA LEU A 903 25.19 27.36 -18.00
C LEU A 903 26.34 26.74 -17.19
N GLU A 904 27.25 26.01 -17.85
CA GLU A 904 28.48 25.47 -17.22
C GLU A 904 29.37 26.55 -16.61
N SER A 905 29.34 27.77 -17.14
CA SER A 905 30.09 28.89 -16.57
C SER A 905 29.48 29.52 -15.32
N VAL A 906 28.22 29.19 -14.98
CA VAL A 906 27.45 29.87 -13.91
C VAL A 906 26.84 28.91 -12.87
N LEU A 907 26.72 27.62 -13.16
CA LEU A 907 26.20 26.60 -12.23
C LEU A 907 27.32 25.75 -11.61
N ALA A 908 27.14 25.33 -10.35
CA ALA A 908 28.04 24.38 -9.72
C ALA A 908 27.92 22.96 -10.35
N PRO A 909 28.98 22.12 -10.31
CA PRO A 909 28.95 20.79 -10.94
C PRO A 909 27.79 19.90 -10.50
N GLU A 910 27.39 19.96 -9.23
CA GLU A 910 26.27 19.17 -8.70
C GLU A 910 24.91 19.67 -9.21
N GLN A 911 24.75 20.98 -9.41
CA GLN A 911 23.55 21.57 -10.00
C GLN A 911 23.46 21.28 -11.50
N LEU A 912 24.61 21.23 -12.17
CA LEU A 912 24.70 20.88 -13.58
C LEU A 912 24.34 19.41 -13.82
N LYS A 913 24.68 18.51 -12.90
CA LYS A 913 24.25 17.10 -12.92
C LYS A 913 22.74 16.93 -12.74
N ALA A 914 22.12 17.82 -11.96
CA ALA A 914 20.67 17.83 -11.71
C ALA A 914 19.86 18.57 -12.79
N LEU A 915 20.53 19.16 -13.78
CA LEU A 915 19.91 19.88 -14.89
C LEU A 915 19.75 18.98 -16.12
N GLN A 916 18.54 18.92 -16.66
CA GLN A 916 18.26 18.27 -17.95
C GLN A 916 18.02 19.33 -19.03
N ILE A 917 18.60 19.18 -20.22
CA ILE A 917 18.34 20.04 -21.37
C ILE A 917 17.75 19.20 -22.49
N SER A 918 16.47 19.40 -22.79
CA SER A 918 15.70 18.60 -23.74
C SER A 918 15.37 19.37 -25.01
N VAL A 919 15.51 18.69 -26.15
CA VAL A 919 15.05 19.13 -27.46
C VAL A 919 13.75 18.39 -27.78
N ARG A 920 12.66 19.12 -27.97
CA ARG A 920 11.32 18.56 -28.24
C ARG A 920 10.78 19.08 -29.57
N THR A 921 10.07 18.24 -30.34
CA THR A 921 9.38 18.74 -31.55
C THR A 921 8.16 19.58 -31.19
N GLU A 922 7.48 19.26 -30.09
CA GLU A 922 6.42 20.08 -29.50
C GLU A 922 6.80 20.44 -28.07
N ALA A 923 7.06 21.73 -27.80
CA ALA A 923 7.54 22.18 -26.49
C ALA A 923 6.62 21.78 -25.32
N GLN A 924 5.31 21.66 -25.59
CA GLN A 924 4.28 21.33 -24.61
C GLN A 924 4.12 19.84 -24.34
N ASP A 925 4.63 18.97 -25.21
CA ASP A 925 4.47 17.53 -25.09
C ASP A 925 5.81 16.85 -24.78
N PRO A 926 6.03 16.41 -23.52
CA PRO A 926 7.24 15.70 -23.11
C PRO A 926 7.55 14.45 -23.96
N LYS A 927 6.52 13.82 -24.54
CA LYS A 927 6.67 12.62 -25.38
C LYS A 927 7.33 12.91 -26.72
N THR A 928 7.39 14.18 -27.11
CA THR A 928 8.03 14.60 -28.36
C THR A 928 9.52 14.90 -28.19
N MET A 929 10.12 14.50 -27.07
CA MET A 929 11.57 14.59 -26.88
C MET A 929 12.30 13.84 -28.00
N VAL A 930 13.19 14.56 -28.67
CA VAL A 930 14.11 14.02 -29.68
C VAL A 930 15.40 13.60 -28.97
N VAL A 931 15.97 14.51 -28.17
CA VAL A 931 17.18 14.27 -27.38
C VAL A 931 17.15 15.12 -26.10
N GLY A 932 17.62 14.57 -24.98
CA GLY A 932 17.84 15.25 -23.72
C GLY A 932 19.28 15.08 -23.24
N PHE A 933 19.80 16.06 -22.50
CA PHE A 933 21.14 16.05 -21.93
C PHE A 933 21.05 16.30 -20.43
N ALA A 934 21.27 15.26 -19.64
CA ALA A 934 21.64 15.39 -18.24
C ALA A 934 23.15 15.08 -18.13
N GLU A 935 23.53 14.13 -17.27
CA GLU A 935 24.89 13.57 -17.24
C GLU A 935 25.25 12.89 -18.58
N TRP A 936 24.29 12.18 -19.19
CA TRP A 936 24.45 11.45 -20.45
C TRP A 936 23.37 11.83 -21.49
N PRO A 937 23.63 11.69 -22.80
CA PRO A 937 22.61 11.87 -23.83
C PRO A 937 21.47 10.85 -23.68
N LYS A 938 20.23 11.34 -23.69
CA LYS A 938 18.98 10.59 -23.57
C LYS A 938 18.19 10.78 -24.87
N LEU A 939 17.89 9.72 -25.60
CA LEU A 939 17.19 9.75 -26.88
C LEU A 939 15.72 9.37 -26.69
N GLY A 940 14.80 10.15 -27.27
CA GLY A 940 13.36 9.89 -27.09
C GLY A 940 12.73 8.96 -28.12
N GLU A 941 11.43 8.70 -27.94
CA GLU A 941 10.66 7.70 -28.70
C GLU A 941 10.52 8.01 -30.20
N VAL A 942 10.59 9.30 -30.55
CA VAL A 942 10.34 9.77 -31.92
C VAL A 942 11.33 9.23 -32.95
N LEU A 943 12.49 8.71 -32.51
CA LEU A 943 13.53 8.12 -33.35
C LEU A 943 13.05 6.89 -34.14
N PHE A 944 12.03 6.19 -33.63
CA PHE A 944 11.54 4.92 -34.15
C PHE A 944 10.05 5.00 -34.52
N ASP A 945 9.55 4.06 -35.32
CA ASP A 945 8.12 3.75 -35.37
C ASP A 945 7.75 2.88 -34.16
N THR A 946 6.50 2.97 -33.69
CA THR A 946 6.04 2.31 -32.46
C THR A 946 6.43 0.84 -32.38
N ASP A 947 6.41 0.06 -33.46
CA ASP A 947 6.71 -1.38 -33.47
C ASP A 947 8.09 -1.74 -34.06
N LYS A 948 8.94 -0.76 -34.37
CA LYS A 948 10.22 -0.98 -35.09
C LYS A 948 11.44 -0.62 -34.26
N SER A 949 12.55 -1.29 -34.55
CA SER A 949 13.88 -0.97 -34.02
C SER A 949 14.77 -0.20 -35.00
N THR A 950 14.31 0.05 -36.22
CA THR A 950 15.06 0.82 -37.23
C THR A 950 14.94 2.32 -36.96
N VAL A 951 16.08 3.00 -36.84
CA VAL A 951 16.11 4.47 -36.70
C VAL A 951 15.58 5.11 -37.99
N LYS A 952 14.63 6.05 -37.87
CA LYS A 952 14.11 6.79 -39.02
C LYS A 952 15.23 7.60 -39.70
N PRO A 953 15.34 7.60 -41.05
CA PRO A 953 16.43 8.27 -41.77
C PRO A 953 16.66 9.74 -41.39
N LYS A 954 15.58 10.47 -41.05
CA LYS A 954 15.66 11.89 -40.65
C LYS A 954 16.48 12.14 -39.38
N TYR A 955 16.67 11.14 -38.50
CA TYR A 955 17.46 11.28 -37.27
C TYR A 955 18.91 10.80 -37.39
N LEU A 956 19.34 10.27 -38.55
CA LEU A 956 20.74 9.87 -38.75
C LEU A 956 21.74 11.04 -38.58
N PRO A 957 21.47 12.26 -39.09
CA PRO A 957 22.35 13.41 -38.84
C PRO A 957 22.49 13.77 -37.36
N LEU A 958 21.41 13.59 -36.58
CA LEU A 958 21.42 13.81 -35.13
C LEU A 958 22.32 12.78 -34.41
N LEU A 959 22.19 11.49 -34.73
CA LEU A 959 23.02 10.44 -34.12
C LEU A 959 24.51 10.63 -34.43
N LYS A 960 24.84 11.13 -35.63
CA LYS A 960 26.22 11.51 -35.98
C LYS A 960 26.75 12.63 -35.08
N LYS A 961 25.93 13.62 -34.72
CA LYS A 961 26.32 14.69 -33.79
C LYS A 961 26.46 14.21 -32.36
N ILE A 962 25.65 13.25 -31.93
CA ILE A 962 25.78 12.63 -30.60
C ILE A 962 27.13 11.92 -30.47
N ALA A 963 27.62 11.27 -31.52
CA ALA A 963 28.96 10.68 -31.52
C ALA A 963 30.06 11.73 -31.25
N ALA A 964 29.97 12.91 -31.89
CA ALA A 964 30.90 14.02 -31.66
C ALA A 964 30.75 14.64 -30.25
N ALA A 965 29.51 14.76 -29.75
CA ALA A 965 29.25 15.29 -28.41
C ALA A 965 29.82 14.38 -27.30
N LEU A 966 29.78 13.06 -27.50
CA LEU A 966 30.38 12.10 -26.55
C LEU A 966 31.91 12.25 -26.47
N GLU A 967 32.57 12.65 -27.56
CA GLU A 967 34.01 12.93 -27.57
C GLU A 967 34.35 14.17 -26.73
N ASP A 968 33.63 15.28 -26.95
CA ASP A 968 33.82 16.53 -26.21
C ASP A 968 33.49 16.39 -24.71
N LEU A 969 32.44 15.63 -24.38
CA LEU A 969 31.98 15.42 -23.00
C LEU A 969 32.75 14.31 -22.27
N LYS A 970 33.70 13.62 -22.94
CA LYS A 970 34.36 12.40 -22.44
C LYS A 970 33.36 11.34 -21.96
N GLY A 971 32.23 11.24 -22.66
CA GLY A 971 31.13 10.37 -22.28
C GLY A 971 31.18 9.00 -22.92
N ASN A 972 30.61 8.03 -22.21
CA ASN A 972 30.62 6.63 -22.63
C ASN A 972 29.23 5.97 -22.62
N ARG A 973 28.17 6.72 -22.33
CA ARG A 973 26.83 6.17 -22.14
C ARG A 973 25.78 6.99 -22.90
N VAL A 974 24.82 6.31 -23.51
CA VAL A 974 23.62 6.89 -24.13
C VAL A 974 22.41 6.09 -23.66
N VAL A 975 21.33 6.76 -23.30
CA VAL A 975 20.08 6.11 -22.90
C VAL A 975 19.04 6.31 -23.99
N VAL A 976 18.35 5.25 -24.40
CA VAL A 976 17.17 5.33 -25.28
C VAL A 976 15.95 5.12 -24.38
N VAL A 977 15.10 6.15 -24.26
CA VAL A 977 13.89 6.06 -23.44
C VAL A 977 12.65 5.78 -24.25
N GLY A 978 11.76 5.03 -23.62
CA GLY A 978 10.34 5.06 -23.90
C GLY A 978 9.66 3.71 -24.05
N HIS A 979 8.33 3.74 -23.99
CA HIS A 979 7.50 2.55 -24.15
C HIS A 979 7.64 2.01 -25.56
N THR A 980 8.04 0.75 -25.63
CA THR A 980 8.40 0.13 -26.88
C THR A 980 7.19 -0.28 -27.69
N ASP A 981 6.06 -0.57 -27.04
CA ASP A 981 4.68 -0.59 -27.52
C ASP A 981 3.78 -0.72 -26.26
N LYS A 982 2.93 0.27 -25.99
CA LYS A 982 2.04 0.28 -24.79
C LYS A 982 0.93 -0.77 -24.83
N ARG A 983 0.77 -1.46 -25.95
CA ARG A 983 -0.22 -2.52 -26.16
C ARG A 983 0.41 -3.92 -26.07
N ALA A 984 1.73 -3.99 -25.97
CA ALA A 984 2.49 -5.23 -25.91
C ALA A 984 2.94 -5.58 -24.49
N SER A 985 3.33 -6.83 -24.27
CA SER A 985 3.82 -7.32 -22.98
C SER A 985 5.12 -6.65 -22.55
N ASP A 986 5.42 -6.67 -21.24
CA ASP A 986 6.67 -6.12 -20.71
C ASP A 986 7.91 -6.81 -21.30
N ALA A 987 7.84 -8.13 -21.53
CA ALA A 987 8.92 -8.89 -22.17
C ALA A 987 9.17 -8.44 -23.62
N TYR A 988 8.10 -8.21 -24.40
CA TYR A 988 8.20 -7.66 -25.76
C TYR A 988 8.85 -6.27 -25.74
N ASN A 989 8.45 -5.43 -24.78
CA ASN A 989 8.99 -4.10 -24.62
C ASN A 989 10.49 -4.12 -24.26
N ILE A 990 10.92 -4.99 -23.35
CA ILE A 990 12.34 -5.18 -23.03
C ILE A 990 13.13 -5.62 -24.27
N ALA A 991 12.63 -6.60 -25.02
CA ALA A 991 13.31 -7.11 -26.20
C ALA A 991 13.40 -6.09 -27.35
N LEU A 992 12.31 -5.36 -27.62
CA LEU A 992 12.32 -4.30 -28.63
C LEU A 992 13.20 -3.11 -28.18
N GLY A 993 13.25 -2.82 -26.87
CA GLY A 993 14.12 -1.81 -26.27
C GLY A 993 15.59 -2.15 -26.52
N MET A 994 15.98 -3.40 -26.28
CA MET A 994 17.34 -3.88 -26.56
C MET A 994 17.70 -3.82 -28.05
N ARG A 995 16.77 -4.12 -28.96
CA ARG A 995 17.00 -3.99 -30.41
C ARG A 995 17.17 -2.52 -30.83
N ARG A 996 16.40 -1.59 -30.25
CA ARG A 996 16.53 -0.14 -30.47
C ARG A 996 17.87 0.39 -29.95
N ALA A 997 18.26 -0.02 -28.76
CA ALA A 997 19.56 0.32 -28.18
C ALA A 997 20.71 -0.18 -29.08
N LYS A 998 20.61 -1.41 -29.60
CA LYS A 998 21.59 -1.94 -30.57
C LYS A 998 21.63 -1.13 -31.87
N ALA A 999 20.48 -0.77 -32.45
CA ALA A 999 20.43 0.03 -33.68
C ALA A 999 21.06 1.41 -33.50
N VAL A 1000 20.84 2.05 -32.34
CA VAL A 1000 21.48 3.33 -31.99
C VAL A 1000 22.99 3.15 -31.78
N TYR A 1001 23.41 2.09 -31.08
CA TYR A 1001 24.82 1.76 -30.89
C TYR A 1001 25.54 1.62 -32.23
N GLU A 1002 24.98 0.88 -33.18
CA GLU A 1002 25.60 0.65 -34.49
C GLU A 1002 25.80 1.96 -35.26
N VAL A 1003 24.82 2.88 -35.24
CA VAL A 1003 24.92 4.18 -35.93
C VAL A 1003 25.94 5.10 -35.26
N ILE A 1004 25.97 5.17 -33.92
CA ILE A 1004 26.93 6.02 -33.18
C ILE A 1004 28.35 5.45 -33.31
N ALA A 1005 28.52 4.14 -33.13
CA ALA A 1005 29.81 3.45 -33.22
C ALA A 1005 30.47 3.63 -34.59
N ALA A 1006 29.68 3.68 -35.68
CA ALA A 1006 30.17 3.93 -37.03
C ALA A 1006 30.79 5.33 -37.21
N HIS A 1007 30.44 6.29 -36.36
CA HIS A 1007 30.86 7.70 -36.46
C HIS A 1007 31.74 8.18 -35.30
N ALA A 1008 31.93 7.37 -34.25
CA ALA A 1008 32.77 7.69 -33.10
C ALA A 1008 34.24 7.23 -33.29
N SER A 1009 35.18 7.93 -32.63
CA SER A 1009 36.59 7.53 -32.47
C SER A 1009 36.76 6.15 -31.81
N ALA A 1010 37.96 5.57 -31.93
CA ALA A 1010 38.26 4.23 -31.41
C ALA A 1010 38.13 4.17 -29.87
N GLU A 1011 38.49 5.25 -29.20
CA GLU A 1011 38.41 5.42 -27.75
C GLU A 1011 36.95 5.42 -27.27
N VAL A 1012 36.09 6.23 -27.87
CA VAL A 1012 34.65 6.28 -27.52
C VAL A 1012 33.96 4.97 -27.89
N ARG A 1013 34.26 4.39 -29.06
CA ARG A 1013 33.65 3.12 -29.50
C ARG A 1013 33.91 1.96 -28.54
N LYS A 1014 35.11 1.92 -27.92
CA LYS A 1014 35.50 0.86 -26.96
C LYS A 1014 34.77 0.98 -25.62
N ALA A 1015 34.39 2.19 -25.23
CA ALA A 1015 33.73 2.47 -23.95
C ALA A 1015 32.21 2.66 -24.07
N LEU A 1016 31.68 2.86 -25.28
CA LEU A 1016 30.28 3.20 -25.54
C LEU A 1016 29.33 2.10 -25.04
N ARG A 1017 28.35 2.53 -24.25
CA ARG A 1017 27.18 1.75 -23.81
C ARG A 1017 25.91 2.47 -24.22
N VAL A 1018 24.96 1.71 -24.78
CA VAL A 1018 23.62 2.20 -25.08
C VAL A 1018 22.63 1.37 -24.30
N ASP A 1019 21.92 2.00 -23.36
CA ASP A 1019 20.94 1.35 -22.51
C ASP A 1019 19.53 1.68 -22.97
N ALA A 1020 18.61 0.73 -22.82
CA ALA A 1020 17.18 0.97 -22.99
C ALA A 1020 16.52 1.15 -21.61
N SER A 1021 15.70 2.18 -21.45
CA SER A 1021 14.91 2.41 -20.23
C SER A 1021 13.43 2.54 -20.56
N ASN A 1022 12.60 1.84 -19.79
CA ASN A 1022 11.14 1.88 -19.89
C ASN A 1022 10.53 3.05 -19.11
N ASP A 1023 11.31 3.69 -18.24
CA ASP A 1023 10.89 4.85 -17.47
C ASP A 1023 11.24 6.15 -18.24
N PRO A 1024 10.23 6.91 -18.72
CA PRO A 1024 10.44 8.18 -19.42
C PRO A 1024 11.05 9.25 -18.50
N ASP A 1025 10.85 9.14 -17.19
CA ASP A 1025 11.33 10.06 -16.16
C ASP A 1025 12.62 9.56 -15.48
N ALA A 1026 13.18 8.43 -15.94
CA ALA A 1026 14.37 7.84 -15.34
C ALA A 1026 15.52 8.86 -15.26
N PRO A 1027 16.02 9.18 -14.04
CA PRO A 1027 17.26 9.91 -13.89
C PRO A 1027 18.40 9.00 -14.34
N ALA A 1028 19.33 9.54 -15.14
CA ALA A 1028 20.49 8.80 -15.65
C ALA A 1028 21.43 8.22 -14.56
N GLY A 1029 21.12 8.45 -13.27
CA GLY A 1029 21.93 8.13 -12.11
C GLY A 1029 21.47 6.98 -11.21
N LYS A 1030 20.37 6.25 -11.48
CA LYS A 1030 20.02 5.07 -10.67
C LYS A 1030 20.34 3.77 -11.41
N SER A 1031 21.44 3.14 -11.03
CA SER A 1031 21.68 1.73 -11.29
C SER A 1031 20.72 0.89 -10.44
N GLU A 1032 19.76 0.22 -11.06
CA GLU A 1032 19.22 -1.00 -10.45
C GLU A 1032 20.29 -2.10 -10.60
N LYS A 1033 20.62 -2.72 -9.47
CA LYS A 1033 21.50 -3.89 -9.41
C LYS A 1033 20.76 -5.13 -9.86
#